data_AF-A0A7J9RJW7-F1
#
_entry.id   AF-A0A7J9RJW7-F1
#
_cell.length_a   1.000
_cell.length_b   1.000
_cell.length_c   1.000
_cell.angle_alpha   90.00
_cell.angle_beta   90.00
_cell.angle_gamma   90.00
#
_symmetry.space_group_name_H-M   'P 1'
#
loop_
_entity.id
_entity.type
_entity.pdbx_description
1 polymer ?
#
loop_
_entity_poly.entity_id
_entity_poly.type
_entity_poly.pdbx_seq_one_letter_code
_entity_poly.pdbx_strand_id
1 'polypeptide(L)'
;MVSDEEQPSPSELASLVKDILDPEIPAVPRKKFKPKGLFLGERRDSGEPIDIPSQVLARHAAMLGSTGSGKTVMAKALIEEAALAGIPSLIIDPQGDLARLALGIDESELLERDGDVDRKRKLLENCEVRIWTPLRSKGLPLCIDPFRAPPADLDPEEAITAWDMVAAGFTSLAGYDVEKAQGKVVKPFLYEILVEGTRCGLDVGDFQSLAKVVREPHQEFTRFLYPHCFIEDDEGEKPDVPTWDEVMFEHRLTDFEERLPKTTRNDLARRLAAFSSGVNQLLFSNGVPIDIDSFAEPAIPGKIPLNIVYLNTIQDEAQKQYFVQELSRELYDWMLTQQPAEGELKLLFFMDEVAPYLPPHPRNPPAKDLIKLIFKQARKYGVACVLATQNVSDVDYKILAQANTTFIGRFTQPQDVEKVRHLLKESGGDQDLVAQLPTLGPGQFQMVAPDVDPAPVPIQCRWLYTDHGAPLNEDQVEDIISAEIRAWAKSRSAGRKGRGTGAAHAASRGSNWSNRDDEDDSESIVERARIQAIGGVTAASRGIVDESGFEVRLMGGLSVLKDGRDPLYTMQAAVNGASVIALAWAFVALLEAWRIGDIGWFGLASSGIITLTVGLFVSLELILSHDLILLRKLAKFARLFQLFFVAWIWTIFSWSTWGSLDLMGLDPLLEVVVVWVTIFTGIDFVNRFRLGRIRWNDGSALDKVMGLTAILTDSQMSEMRANSTQILGVFRWILHGLTVVWLSMLIAFAVPFDTAPSWLNEMANVHLWLASLYALIFFSEGWLRARKRYVEK
;
A
#
# COMPACT_ATOMS: atom_id res chain seq x y z
N MET A 1 48.69 -68.63 44.26
CA MET A 1 48.02 -67.37 43.86
C MET A 1 48.13 -67.26 42.36
N VAL A 2 47.06 -67.59 41.65
CA VAL A 2 46.83 -67.15 40.26
C VAL A 2 45.39 -66.68 40.27
N SER A 3 45.21 -65.40 39.97
CA SER A 3 43.94 -64.66 39.99
C SER A 3 43.06 -65.05 38.82
N ASP A 4 41.78 -65.24 39.10
CA ASP A 4 40.72 -65.49 38.11
C ASP A 4 40.57 -64.30 37.15
N GLU A 5 40.63 -64.58 35.85
CA GLU A 5 40.32 -63.63 34.77
C GLU A 5 38.79 -63.50 34.63
N GLU A 6 38.29 -62.28 34.82
CA GLU A 6 36.90 -61.88 34.57
C GLU A 6 36.54 -62.02 33.08
N GLN A 7 35.49 -62.78 32.79
CA GLN A 7 34.91 -62.84 31.45
C GLN A 7 34.11 -61.55 31.16
N PRO A 8 34.20 -61.00 29.93
CA PRO A 8 33.53 -59.76 29.58
C PRO A 8 32.00 -59.92 29.60
N SER A 9 31.32 -58.85 30.01
CA SER A 9 29.88 -58.81 30.17
C SER A 9 29.14 -58.92 28.82
N PRO A 10 27.89 -59.42 28.80
CA PRO A 10 27.09 -59.53 27.58
C PRO A 10 26.89 -58.21 26.82
N SER A 11 26.93 -57.08 27.53
CA SER A 11 26.85 -55.74 26.94
C SER A 11 28.12 -55.32 26.20
N GLU A 12 29.30 -55.71 26.69
CA GLU A 12 30.57 -55.42 26.04
C GLU A 12 30.71 -56.24 24.75
N LEU A 13 30.30 -57.52 24.80
CA LEU A 13 30.21 -58.37 23.61
C LEU A 13 29.21 -57.80 22.57
N ALA A 14 28.07 -57.27 23.01
CA ALA A 14 27.11 -56.63 22.11
C ALA A 14 27.66 -55.35 21.45
N SER A 15 28.46 -54.56 22.17
CA SER A 15 29.12 -53.37 21.60
C SER A 15 30.21 -53.74 20.58
N LEU A 16 31.04 -54.74 20.90
CA LEU A 16 32.07 -55.25 20.01
C LEU A 16 31.49 -55.88 18.73
N VAL A 17 30.36 -56.58 18.84
CA VAL A 17 29.66 -57.15 17.68
C VAL A 17 29.05 -56.05 16.80
N LYS A 18 28.61 -54.93 17.40
CA LYS A 18 28.09 -53.78 16.66
C LYS A 18 29.20 -53.06 15.86
N ASP A 19 30.37 -52.88 16.46
CA ASP A 19 31.52 -52.25 15.81
C ASP A 19 32.14 -53.12 14.69
N ILE A 20 31.94 -54.46 14.74
CA ILE A 20 32.39 -55.39 13.70
C ILE A 20 31.39 -55.49 12.54
N LEU A 21 30.09 -55.30 12.79
CA LEU A 21 29.03 -55.43 11.78
C LEU A 21 28.75 -54.14 11.01
N ASP A 22 29.01 -52.97 11.59
CA ASP A 22 28.95 -51.66 10.92
C ASP A 22 30.31 -50.96 11.06
N PRO A 23 31.27 -51.17 10.15
CA PRO A 23 32.41 -50.27 10.09
C PRO A 23 31.86 -48.89 9.71
N GLU A 24 31.81 -47.96 10.65
CA GLU A 24 31.72 -46.53 10.34
C GLU A 24 32.92 -46.21 9.44
N ILE A 25 32.72 -46.29 8.13
CA ILE A 25 33.66 -45.79 7.15
C ILE A 25 33.71 -44.28 7.42
N PRO A 26 34.81 -43.72 7.94
CA PRO A 26 34.89 -42.28 8.12
C PRO A 26 34.75 -41.69 6.72
N ALA A 27 33.65 -40.96 6.50
CA ALA A 27 33.34 -40.35 5.22
C ALA A 27 34.55 -39.53 4.79
N VAL A 28 35.23 -39.99 3.73
CA VAL A 28 36.30 -39.22 3.10
C VAL A 28 35.70 -37.84 2.82
N PRO A 29 36.28 -36.73 3.32
CA PRO A 29 35.70 -35.41 3.12
C PRO A 29 35.66 -35.13 1.62
N ARG A 30 34.48 -35.29 1.02
CA ARG A 30 34.24 -34.94 -0.38
C ARG A 30 34.62 -33.47 -0.50
N LYS A 31 35.52 -33.14 -1.44
CA LYS A 31 35.83 -31.75 -1.77
C LYS A 31 34.50 -31.04 -2.02
N LYS A 32 34.12 -30.09 -1.16
CA LYS A 32 32.89 -29.32 -1.32
C LYS A 32 32.87 -28.68 -2.71
N PHE A 33 31.91 -29.09 -3.54
CA PHE A 33 31.71 -28.54 -4.88
C PHE A 33 31.39 -27.05 -4.76
N LYS A 34 32.03 -26.21 -5.58
CA LYS A 34 31.79 -24.76 -5.61
C LYS A 34 31.03 -24.40 -6.89
N PRO A 35 29.72 -24.13 -6.81
CA PRO A 35 28.92 -23.80 -7.98
C PRO A 35 29.37 -22.48 -8.61
N LYS A 36 29.33 -22.43 -9.94
CA LYS A 36 29.56 -21.24 -10.77
C LYS A 36 28.26 -20.67 -11.35
N GLY A 37 27.21 -21.48 -11.44
CA GLY A 37 25.87 -21.09 -11.89
C GLY A 37 24.81 -21.50 -10.88
N LEU A 38 23.71 -22.06 -11.39
CA LEU A 38 22.58 -22.57 -10.62
C LEU A 38 22.82 -24.05 -10.30
N PHE A 39 23.11 -24.35 -9.04
CA PHE A 39 23.30 -25.72 -8.57
C PHE A 39 21.95 -26.37 -8.25
N LEU A 40 21.50 -27.25 -9.14
CA LEU A 40 20.18 -27.88 -9.06
C LEU A 40 20.19 -29.25 -8.37
N GLY A 41 21.38 -29.85 -8.21
CA GLY A 41 21.55 -31.16 -7.60
C GLY A 41 22.59 -31.99 -8.32
N GLU A 42 22.39 -33.31 -8.37
CA GLU A 42 23.34 -34.25 -8.96
C GLU A 42 22.66 -35.12 -10.01
N ARG A 43 23.43 -35.57 -10.99
CA ARG A 43 22.98 -36.59 -11.94
C ARG A 43 22.83 -37.93 -11.24
N ARG A 44 21.68 -38.60 -11.41
CA ARG A 44 21.42 -39.92 -10.80
C ARG A 44 22.25 -41.05 -11.40
N ASP A 45 22.68 -40.90 -12.65
CA ASP A 45 23.44 -41.92 -13.39
C ASP A 45 24.94 -41.91 -13.05
N SER A 46 25.51 -40.74 -12.78
CA SER A 46 26.95 -40.50 -12.67
C SER A 46 27.38 -39.87 -11.34
N GLY A 47 26.45 -39.27 -10.59
CA GLY A 47 26.74 -38.50 -9.39
C GLY A 47 27.41 -37.14 -9.68
N GLU A 48 27.48 -36.73 -10.95
CA GLU A 48 28.07 -35.44 -11.30
C GLU A 48 27.14 -34.27 -10.91
N PRO A 49 27.68 -33.15 -10.39
CA PRO A 49 26.87 -32.00 -10.04
C PRO A 49 26.26 -31.34 -11.27
N ILE A 50 24.98 -30.99 -11.19
CA ILE A 50 24.25 -30.24 -12.21
C ILE A 50 24.28 -28.77 -11.83
N ASP A 51 25.21 -28.04 -12.45
CA ASP A 51 25.44 -26.62 -12.27
C ASP A 51 25.28 -25.90 -13.61
N ILE A 52 24.15 -25.22 -13.81
CA ILE A 52 23.77 -24.64 -15.11
C ILE A 52 23.93 -23.11 -15.13
N PRO A 53 24.33 -22.49 -16.25
CA PRO A 53 24.35 -21.03 -16.36
C PRO A 53 22.95 -20.43 -16.15
N SER A 54 22.86 -19.30 -15.46
CA SER A 54 21.56 -18.64 -15.23
C SER A 54 20.87 -18.20 -16.52
N GLN A 55 21.64 -17.91 -17.57
CA GLN A 55 21.15 -17.54 -18.91
C GLN A 55 20.25 -18.62 -19.55
N VAL A 56 20.35 -19.88 -19.12
CA VAL A 56 19.47 -20.96 -19.58
C VAL A 56 18.00 -20.62 -19.27
N LEU A 57 17.73 -19.96 -18.13
CA LEU A 57 16.37 -19.55 -17.75
C LEU A 57 15.79 -18.44 -18.63
N ALA A 58 16.61 -17.71 -19.39
CA ALA A 58 16.13 -16.71 -20.34
C ALA A 58 15.25 -17.30 -21.44
N ARG A 59 15.37 -18.61 -21.70
CA ARG A 59 14.54 -19.35 -22.66
C ARG A 59 13.38 -20.10 -22.00
N HIS A 60 13.03 -19.68 -20.79
CA HIS A 60 11.90 -20.14 -19.99
C HIS A 60 12.02 -21.60 -19.54
N ALA A 61 11.34 -21.92 -18.44
CA ALA A 61 11.29 -23.27 -17.94
C ALA A 61 9.86 -23.74 -17.62
N ALA A 62 9.66 -25.05 -17.66
CA ALA A 62 8.43 -25.71 -17.24
C ALA A 62 8.74 -26.77 -16.17
N MET A 63 7.87 -26.87 -15.17
CA MET A 63 7.97 -27.88 -14.11
C MET A 63 6.69 -28.72 -14.06
N LEU A 64 6.83 -29.99 -14.42
CA LEU A 64 5.71 -30.92 -14.59
C LEU A 64 5.89 -32.06 -13.59
N GLY A 65 4.88 -32.36 -12.78
CA GLY A 65 4.91 -33.55 -11.94
C GLY A 65 3.69 -33.69 -11.05
N SER A 66 3.21 -34.92 -10.88
CA SER A 66 2.09 -35.22 -9.99
C SER A 66 2.37 -34.82 -8.53
N THR A 67 1.33 -34.74 -7.71
CA THR A 67 1.46 -34.47 -6.27
C THR A 67 2.47 -35.41 -5.62
N GLY A 68 3.37 -34.86 -4.79
CA GLY A 68 4.42 -35.62 -4.11
C GLY A 68 5.60 -36.05 -4.99
N SER A 69 5.67 -35.62 -6.26
CA SER A 69 6.85 -35.82 -7.12
C SER A 69 8.08 -34.99 -6.70
N GLY A 70 7.89 -33.99 -5.83
CA GLY A 70 8.93 -33.03 -5.43
C GLY A 70 8.93 -31.74 -6.24
N LYS A 71 7.91 -31.46 -7.06
CA LYS A 71 7.78 -30.23 -7.87
C LYS A 71 8.07 -28.95 -7.06
N THR A 72 7.44 -28.81 -5.89
CA THR A 72 7.62 -27.64 -5.02
C THR A 72 9.05 -27.53 -4.47
N VAL A 73 9.71 -28.65 -4.21
CA VAL A 73 11.13 -28.68 -3.79
C VAL A 73 12.01 -28.20 -4.94
N MET A 74 11.82 -28.72 -6.15
CA MET A 74 12.56 -28.28 -7.34
C MET A 74 12.31 -26.79 -7.66
N ALA A 75 11.07 -26.33 -7.51
CA ALA A 75 10.70 -24.92 -7.68
C ALA A 75 11.44 -24.02 -6.70
N LYS A 76 11.41 -24.35 -5.39
CA LYS A 76 12.13 -23.60 -4.36
C LYS A 76 13.63 -23.63 -4.61
N ALA A 77 14.22 -24.79 -4.94
CA ALA A 77 15.65 -24.89 -5.25
C ALA A 77 16.04 -23.97 -6.42
N LEU A 78 15.22 -23.93 -7.49
CA LEU A 78 15.47 -23.03 -8.61
C LEU A 78 15.38 -21.56 -8.22
N ILE A 79 14.38 -21.17 -7.43
CA ILE A 79 14.20 -19.80 -6.94
C ILE A 79 15.36 -19.39 -6.02
N GLU A 80 15.79 -20.26 -5.11
CA GLU A 80 16.96 -20.04 -4.24
C GLU A 80 18.23 -19.82 -5.06
N GLU A 81 18.47 -20.63 -6.09
CA GLU A 81 19.63 -20.48 -6.97
C GLU A 81 19.56 -19.20 -7.81
N ALA A 82 18.38 -18.84 -8.32
CA ALA A 82 18.17 -17.57 -9.03
C ALA A 82 18.45 -16.37 -8.12
N ALA A 83 18.01 -16.45 -6.86
CA ALA A 83 18.30 -15.43 -5.86
C ALA A 83 19.80 -15.36 -5.54
N LEU A 84 20.49 -16.50 -5.38
CA LEU A 84 21.95 -16.51 -5.20
C LEU A 84 22.71 -15.95 -6.41
N ALA A 85 22.11 -16.01 -7.60
CA ALA A 85 22.62 -15.43 -8.84
C ALA A 85 22.29 -13.94 -9.03
N GLY A 86 21.62 -13.28 -8.08
CA GLY A 86 21.31 -11.85 -8.19
C GLY A 86 19.96 -11.54 -8.83
N ILE A 87 19.13 -12.54 -9.14
CA ILE A 87 17.92 -12.37 -9.95
C ILE A 87 16.70 -12.17 -9.02
N PRO A 88 16.05 -11.00 -9.05
CA PRO A 88 14.82 -10.80 -8.29
C PRO A 88 13.69 -11.66 -8.86
N SER A 89 12.73 -12.02 -8.02
CA SER A 89 11.65 -12.93 -8.41
C SER A 89 10.26 -12.35 -8.11
N LEU A 90 9.31 -12.59 -9.01
CA LEU A 90 7.88 -12.41 -8.85
C LEU A 90 7.20 -13.78 -8.94
N ILE A 91 6.65 -14.25 -7.83
CA ILE A 91 6.16 -15.60 -7.64
C ILE A 91 4.66 -15.55 -7.37
N ILE A 92 3.86 -16.18 -8.24
CA ILE A 92 2.43 -16.36 -8.01
C ILE A 92 2.21 -17.70 -7.28
N ASP A 93 1.73 -17.63 -6.05
CA ASP A 93 1.56 -18.78 -5.16
C ASP A 93 0.07 -18.98 -4.78
N PRO A 94 -0.69 -19.74 -5.58
CA PRO A 94 -2.09 -20.04 -5.27
C PRO A 94 -2.27 -21.04 -4.13
N GLN A 95 -1.29 -21.91 -3.87
CA GLN A 95 -1.39 -22.98 -2.86
C GLN A 95 -0.81 -22.55 -1.50
N GLY A 96 0.08 -21.55 -1.49
CA GLY A 96 0.69 -21.00 -0.28
C GLY A 96 1.95 -21.72 0.20
N ASP A 97 2.47 -22.66 -0.60
CA ASP A 97 3.63 -23.49 -0.24
C ASP A 97 4.96 -22.73 -0.40
N LEU A 98 5.00 -21.74 -1.29
CA LEU A 98 6.21 -20.98 -1.62
C LEU A 98 6.48 -19.87 -0.59
N ALA A 99 5.47 -19.41 0.14
CA ALA A 99 5.61 -18.45 1.24
C ALA A 99 6.68 -18.86 2.29
N ARG A 100 6.93 -20.18 2.46
CA ARG A 100 7.99 -20.68 3.37
C ARG A 100 9.42 -20.38 2.91
N LEU A 101 9.63 -19.86 1.69
CA LEU A 101 10.93 -19.31 1.29
C LEU A 101 11.43 -18.21 2.25
N ALA A 102 10.53 -17.59 3.02
CA ALA A 102 10.87 -16.63 4.06
C ALA A 102 11.55 -17.24 5.30
N LEU A 103 11.52 -18.56 5.46
CA LEU A 103 12.08 -19.28 6.59
C LEU A 103 13.28 -20.11 6.13
N GLY A 104 14.38 -20.06 6.88
CA GLY A 104 15.53 -20.93 6.68
C GLY A 104 15.30 -22.30 7.32
N ILE A 105 15.75 -23.39 6.69
CA ILE A 105 15.78 -24.72 7.31
C ILE A 105 16.76 -24.75 8.50
N ASP A 106 16.62 -25.64 9.46
CA ASP A 106 17.62 -25.81 10.53
C ASP A 106 18.99 -26.29 9.98
N GLU A 107 20.10 -25.77 10.53
CA GLU A 107 21.45 -26.12 10.04
C GLU A 107 21.78 -27.61 10.25
N SER A 108 21.31 -28.23 11.34
CA SER A 108 21.50 -29.66 11.59
C SER A 108 20.76 -30.52 10.56
N GLU A 109 19.51 -30.19 10.26
CA GLU A 109 18.71 -30.91 9.26
C GLU A 109 19.32 -30.75 7.85
N LEU A 110 19.84 -29.56 7.53
CA LEU A 110 20.53 -29.33 6.27
C LEU A 110 21.78 -30.21 6.13
N LEU A 111 22.57 -30.34 7.20
CA LEU A 111 23.78 -31.17 7.21
C LEU A 111 23.47 -32.67 7.09
N GLU A 112 22.39 -33.14 7.70
CA GLU A 112 21.90 -34.52 7.54
C GLU A 112 21.52 -34.85 6.07
N ARG A 113 21.23 -33.82 5.28
CA ARG A 113 20.85 -33.90 3.86
C ARG A 113 21.98 -33.53 2.90
N ASP A 114 23.23 -33.48 3.38
CA ASP A 114 24.43 -33.09 2.61
C ASP A 114 24.33 -31.68 1.99
N GLY A 115 23.64 -30.77 2.68
CA GLY A 115 23.43 -29.40 2.22
C GLY A 115 24.55 -28.42 2.64
N ASP A 116 24.69 -27.34 1.88
CA ASP A 116 25.72 -26.32 2.10
C ASP A 116 25.22 -25.17 3.00
N VAL A 117 25.69 -25.17 4.25
CA VAL A 117 25.37 -24.16 5.26
C VAL A 117 25.89 -22.76 4.88
N ASP A 118 27.04 -22.66 4.21
CA ASP A 118 27.61 -21.36 3.84
C ASP A 118 26.75 -20.68 2.76
N ARG A 119 26.25 -21.48 1.81
CA ARG A 119 25.29 -21.01 0.80
C ARG A 119 23.94 -20.66 1.40
N LYS A 120 23.44 -21.44 2.35
CA LYS A 120 22.23 -21.09 3.11
C LYS A 120 22.36 -19.72 3.77
N ARG A 121 23.46 -19.46 4.50
CA ARG A 121 23.68 -18.15 5.16
C ARG A 121 23.74 -17.03 4.14
N LYS A 122 24.48 -17.22 3.04
CA LYS A 122 24.55 -16.25 1.94
C LYS A 122 23.18 -15.94 1.33
N LEU A 123 22.34 -16.96 1.12
CA LEU A 123 20.98 -16.79 0.62
C LEU A 123 20.16 -15.91 1.57
N LEU A 124 20.12 -16.25 2.87
CA LEU A 124 19.30 -15.55 3.86
C LEU A 124 19.78 -14.12 4.13
N GLU A 125 21.09 -13.87 4.05
CA GLU A 125 21.67 -12.53 4.19
C GLU A 125 21.34 -11.64 2.99
N ASN A 126 21.48 -12.18 1.78
CA ASN A 126 21.31 -11.44 0.54
C ASN A 126 19.86 -11.29 0.11
N CYS A 127 18.95 -12.18 0.54
CA CYS A 127 17.56 -12.12 0.11
C CYS A 127 16.71 -11.29 1.06
N GLU A 128 15.70 -10.65 0.50
CA GLU A 128 14.57 -10.12 1.25
C GLU A 128 13.27 -10.73 0.68
N VAL A 129 12.60 -11.52 1.52
CA VAL A 129 11.35 -12.17 1.12
C VAL A 129 10.17 -11.26 1.47
N ARG A 130 9.30 -11.05 0.49
CA ARG A 130 8.15 -10.15 0.58
C ARG A 130 6.89 -10.93 0.26
N ILE A 131 6.04 -11.13 1.27
CA ILE A 131 4.77 -11.84 1.10
C ILE A 131 3.66 -10.83 0.87
N TRP A 132 3.22 -10.70 -0.37
CA TRP A 132 2.15 -9.83 -0.81
C TRP A 132 0.81 -10.55 -0.69
N THR A 133 -0.13 -9.96 0.04
CA THR A 133 -1.45 -10.54 0.34
C THR A 133 -2.56 -9.64 -0.17
N PRO A 134 -3.18 -9.96 -1.32
CA PRO A 134 -4.39 -9.27 -1.76
C PRO A 134 -5.51 -9.41 -0.72
N LEU A 135 -6.40 -8.42 -0.58
CA LEU A 135 -7.55 -8.44 0.36
C LEU A 135 -7.23 -8.55 1.86
N ARG A 136 -5.96 -8.63 2.27
CA ARG A 136 -5.53 -8.84 3.66
C ARG A 136 -4.37 -7.92 4.01
N SER A 137 -4.29 -7.51 5.27
CA SER A 137 -3.25 -6.60 5.80
C SER A 137 -2.19 -7.29 6.65
N LYS A 138 -2.36 -8.59 6.96
CA LYS A 138 -1.38 -9.37 7.74
C LYS A 138 -0.07 -9.54 6.99
N GLY A 139 -0.13 -9.74 5.66
CA GLY A 139 1.02 -9.65 4.78
C GLY A 139 1.38 -8.20 4.39
N LEU A 140 2.00 -8.04 3.22
CA LEU A 140 2.07 -6.75 2.53
C LEU A 140 0.79 -6.58 1.70
N PRO A 141 -0.10 -5.64 2.04
CA PRO A 141 -1.35 -5.47 1.31
C PRO A 141 -1.04 -5.03 -0.13
N LEU A 142 -1.60 -5.75 -1.09
CA LEU A 142 -1.43 -5.53 -2.53
C LEU A 142 -2.82 -5.29 -3.14
N CYS A 143 -2.96 -4.22 -3.90
CA CYS A 143 -4.22 -3.86 -4.57
C CYS A 143 -4.02 -3.60 -6.06
N ILE A 144 -5.12 -3.65 -6.80
CA ILE A 144 -5.19 -3.36 -8.22
C ILE A 144 -5.70 -1.94 -8.40
N ASP A 145 -5.13 -1.21 -9.35
CA ASP A 145 -5.78 -0.02 -9.90
C ASP A 145 -6.40 -0.38 -11.27
N PRO A 146 -7.72 -0.66 -11.33
CA PRO A 146 -8.36 -1.14 -12.54
C PRO A 146 -8.66 0.00 -13.53
N PHE A 147 -8.52 1.25 -13.09
CA PHE A 147 -8.77 2.45 -13.87
C PHE A 147 -7.49 3.07 -14.44
N ARG A 148 -6.37 2.34 -14.34
CA ARG A 148 -5.11 2.76 -14.92
C ARG A 148 -5.22 2.77 -16.44
N ALA A 149 -5.29 3.97 -16.98
CA ALA A 149 -5.30 4.18 -18.42
C ALA A 149 -3.96 3.76 -19.06
N PRO A 150 -3.99 3.28 -20.32
CA PRO A 150 -2.78 2.94 -21.05
C PRO A 150 -1.86 4.17 -21.20
N PRO A 151 -0.53 3.97 -21.26
CA PRO A 151 0.44 5.04 -21.52
C PRO A 151 0.14 5.81 -22.82
N ALA A 152 0.49 7.11 -22.82
CA ALA A 152 0.22 8.04 -23.94
C ALA A 152 1.02 7.75 -25.21
N ASP A 153 2.13 7.05 -25.03
CA ASP A 153 3.20 6.79 -25.99
C ASP A 153 3.05 5.45 -26.72
N LEU A 154 2.02 4.67 -26.40
CA LEU A 154 1.68 3.45 -27.13
C LEU A 154 1.26 3.74 -28.58
N ASP A 155 1.56 2.80 -29.46
CA ASP A 155 1.02 2.78 -30.81
C ASP A 155 -0.52 2.63 -30.79
N PRO A 156 -1.28 3.17 -31.76
CA PRO A 156 -2.73 3.04 -31.76
C PRO A 156 -3.25 1.59 -31.66
N GLU A 157 -2.58 0.62 -32.29
CA GLU A 157 -2.99 -0.80 -32.22
C GLU A 157 -2.80 -1.38 -30.81
N GLU A 158 -1.70 -1.00 -30.15
CA GLU A 158 -1.40 -1.40 -28.77
C GLU A 158 -2.36 -0.73 -27.78
N ALA A 159 -2.69 0.55 -28.00
CA ALA A 159 -3.66 1.27 -27.17
C ALA A 159 -5.08 0.66 -27.28
N ILE A 160 -5.52 0.29 -28.49
CA ILE A 160 -6.80 -0.41 -28.69
C ILE A 160 -6.79 -1.75 -27.94
N THR A 161 -5.70 -2.51 -28.06
CA THR A 161 -5.55 -3.80 -27.39
C THR A 161 -5.59 -3.64 -25.87
N ALA A 162 -4.89 -2.64 -25.32
CA ALA A 162 -4.89 -2.36 -23.90
C ALA A 162 -6.29 -1.98 -23.38
N TRP A 163 -7.03 -1.13 -24.10
CA TRP A 163 -8.40 -0.76 -23.72
C TRP A 163 -9.39 -1.95 -23.83
N ASP A 164 -9.27 -2.79 -24.87
CA ASP A 164 -10.10 -4.00 -25.01
C ASP A 164 -9.86 -4.96 -23.83
N MET A 165 -8.62 -5.06 -23.36
CA MET A 165 -8.26 -5.87 -22.20
C MET A 165 -8.82 -5.33 -20.89
N VAL A 166 -8.79 -4.00 -20.68
CA VAL A 166 -9.43 -3.36 -19.53
C VAL A 166 -10.94 -3.63 -19.54
N ALA A 167 -11.60 -3.48 -20.68
CA ALA A 167 -13.02 -3.78 -20.85
C ALA A 167 -13.35 -5.27 -20.61
N ALA A 168 -12.51 -6.19 -21.11
CA ALA A 168 -12.64 -7.62 -20.86
C ALA A 168 -12.49 -7.96 -19.37
N GLY A 169 -11.58 -7.26 -18.68
CA GLY A 169 -11.38 -7.33 -17.24
C GLY A 169 -12.64 -6.95 -16.46
N PHE A 170 -13.20 -5.77 -16.71
CA PHE A 170 -14.46 -5.32 -16.06
C PHE A 170 -15.65 -6.22 -16.40
N THR A 171 -15.71 -6.75 -17.64
CA THR A 171 -16.74 -7.70 -18.06
C THR A 171 -16.67 -8.99 -17.23
N SER A 172 -15.47 -9.55 -17.08
CA SER A 172 -15.21 -10.75 -16.30
C SER A 172 -15.45 -10.52 -14.80
N LEU A 173 -15.03 -9.36 -14.29
CA LEU A 173 -15.24 -8.93 -12.91
C LEU A 173 -16.73 -8.78 -12.58
N ALA A 174 -17.53 -8.29 -13.52
CA ALA A 174 -18.99 -8.26 -13.41
C ALA A 174 -19.64 -9.66 -13.58
N GLY A 175 -18.86 -10.73 -13.72
CA GLY A 175 -19.34 -12.11 -13.83
C GLY A 175 -19.96 -12.44 -15.18
N TYR A 176 -19.62 -11.68 -16.24
CA TYR A 176 -19.96 -12.02 -17.61
C TYR A 176 -18.79 -12.73 -18.28
N ASP A 177 -19.07 -13.87 -18.89
CA ASP A 177 -18.11 -14.63 -19.67
C ASP A 177 -17.94 -13.99 -21.06
N VAL A 178 -16.75 -13.47 -21.34
CA VAL A 178 -16.40 -12.73 -22.57
C VAL A 178 -16.63 -13.57 -23.83
N GLU A 179 -16.62 -14.90 -23.74
CA GLU A 179 -16.82 -15.78 -24.88
C GLU A 179 -18.30 -16.08 -25.17
N LYS A 180 -19.17 -15.88 -24.18
CA LYS A 180 -20.61 -16.13 -24.29
C LYS A 180 -21.35 -14.93 -24.88
N ALA A 181 -22.56 -15.17 -25.37
CA ALA A 181 -23.39 -14.16 -26.03
C ALA A 181 -23.54 -12.87 -25.21
N GLN A 182 -23.72 -12.97 -23.88
CA GLN A 182 -23.84 -11.78 -23.03
C GLN A 182 -22.51 -11.01 -22.90
N GLY A 183 -21.38 -11.69 -22.67
CA GLY A 183 -20.08 -11.01 -22.55
C GLY A 183 -19.60 -10.40 -23.88
N LYS A 184 -19.95 -11.01 -25.02
CA LYS A 184 -19.67 -10.45 -26.35
C LYS A 184 -20.38 -9.13 -26.64
N VAL A 185 -21.46 -8.82 -25.91
CA VAL A 185 -22.18 -7.54 -26.02
C VAL A 185 -21.73 -6.57 -24.92
N VAL A 186 -21.52 -7.08 -23.69
CA VAL A 186 -21.09 -6.26 -22.55
C VAL A 186 -19.67 -5.71 -22.72
N LYS A 187 -18.72 -6.50 -23.24
CA LYS A 187 -17.33 -6.06 -23.41
C LYS A 187 -17.21 -4.84 -24.35
N PRO A 188 -17.73 -4.87 -25.59
CA PRO A 188 -17.69 -3.70 -26.47
C PRO A 188 -18.38 -2.48 -25.87
N PHE A 189 -19.50 -2.69 -25.16
CA PHE A 189 -20.20 -1.59 -24.49
C PHE A 189 -19.34 -0.91 -23.41
N LEU A 190 -18.65 -1.69 -22.56
CA LEU A 190 -17.73 -1.15 -21.56
C LEU A 190 -16.51 -0.49 -22.20
N TYR A 191 -16.00 -1.05 -23.29
CA TYR A 191 -14.92 -0.45 -24.07
C TYR A 191 -15.27 0.97 -24.52
N GLU A 192 -16.43 1.17 -25.16
CA GLU A 192 -16.84 2.51 -25.61
C GLU A 192 -17.01 3.48 -24.45
N ILE A 193 -17.63 3.07 -23.34
CA ILE A 193 -17.77 3.94 -22.16
C ILE A 193 -16.41 4.37 -21.61
N LEU A 194 -15.46 3.45 -21.51
CA LEU A 194 -14.14 3.74 -20.97
C LEU A 194 -13.33 4.65 -21.90
N VAL A 195 -13.35 4.37 -23.20
CA VAL A 195 -12.60 5.14 -24.21
C VAL A 195 -13.23 6.52 -24.41
N GLU A 196 -14.53 6.60 -24.67
CA GLU A 196 -15.23 7.87 -24.88
C GLU A 196 -15.27 8.71 -23.60
N GLY A 197 -15.47 8.07 -22.44
CA GLY A 197 -15.42 8.74 -21.14
C GLY A 197 -14.04 9.37 -20.89
N THR A 198 -12.97 8.61 -21.12
CA THR A 198 -11.59 9.12 -20.99
C THR A 198 -11.29 10.22 -22.01
N ARG A 199 -11.78 10.10 -23.25
CA ARG A 199 -11.61 11.12 -24.31
C ARG A 199 -12.29 12.44 -23.96
N CYS A 200 -13.51 12.38 -23.44
CA CYS A 200 -14.26 13.57 -23.02
C CYS A 200 -13.78 14.12 -21.67
N GLY A 201 -13.02 13.35 -20.89
CA GLY A 201 -12.60 13.72 -19.53
C GLY A 201 -13.68 13.48 -18.49
N LEU A 202 -14.71 12.67 -18.81
CA LEU A 202 -15.73 12.22 -17.88
C LEU A 202 -15.08 11.34 -16.81
N ASP A 203 -15.43 11.57 -15.55
CA ASP A 203 -14.88 10.78 -14.45
C ASP A 203 -15.47 9.36 -14.44
N VAL A 204 -14.64 8.40 -14.87
CA VAL A 204 -14.87 6.97 -14.75
C VAL A 204 -13.78 6.31 -13.90
N GLY A 205 -13.10 7.09 -13.04
CA GLY A 205 -11.92 6.64 -12.27
C GLY A 205 -12.24 5.79 -11.04
N ASP A 206 -13.51 5.52 -10.77
CA ASP A 206 -13.95 4.66 -9.68
C ASP A 206 -15.19 3.83 -10.06
N PHE A 207 -15.41 2.73 -9.35
CA PHE A 207 -16.51 1.79 -9.63
C PHE A 207 -17.89 2.41 -9.47
N GLN A 208 -18.06 3.41 -8.60
CA GLN A 208 -19.34 4.07 -8.39
C GLN A 208 -19.65 5.03 -9.54
N SER A 209 -18.65 5.79 -9.99
CA SER A 209 -18.77 6.68 -11.15
C SER A 209 -18.95 5.88 -12.44
N LEU A 210 -18.15 4.83 -12.68
CA LEU A 210 -18.35 3.91 -13.81
C LEU A 210 -19.75 3.28 -13.78
N ALA A 211 -20.23 2.82 -12.62
CA ALA A 211 -21.57 2.25 -12.50
C ALA A 211 -22.70 3.26 -12.79
N LYS A 212 -22.53 4.55 -12.46
CA LYS A 212 -23.48 5.60 -12.81
C LYS A 212 -23.53 5.81 -14.33
N VAL A 213 -22.36 5.95 -14.96
CA VAL A 213 -22.24 6.14 -16.42
C VAL A 213 -22.79 4.92 -17.16
N VAL A 214 -22.50 3.69 -16.72
CA VAL A 214 -23.07 2.47 -17.31
C VAL A 214 -24.60 2.43 -17.19
N ARG A 215 -25.16 2.93 -16.09
CA ARG A 215 -26.61 2.91 -15.84
C ARG A 215 -27.34 3.90 -16.74
N GLU A 216 -26.86 5.15 -16.80
CA GLU A 216 -27.50 6.26 -17.51
C GLU A 216 -26.49 7.06 -18.34
N PRO A 217 -25.86 6.46 -19.37
CA PRO A 217 -24.77 7.09 -20.12
C PRO A 217 -25.20 8.40 -20.76
N HIS A 218 -26.38 8.45 -21.38
CA HIS A 218 -26.87 9.66 -22.05
C HIS A 218 -26.96 10.84 -21.08
N GLN A 219 -27.48 10.60 -19.88
CA GLN A 219 -27.64 11.65 -18.88
C GLN A 219 -26.30 12.10 -18.32
N GLU A 220 -25.40 11.17 -18.01
CA GLU A 220 -24.12 11.50 -17.39
C GLU A 220 -23.16 12.20 -18.37
N PHE A 221 -23.09 11.77 -19.63
CA PHE A 221 -22.34 12.47 -20.67
C PHE A 221 -22.92 13.87 -20.95
N THR A 222 -24.25 14.00 -21.07
CA THR A 222 -24.89 15.31 -21.29
C THR A 222 -24.66 16.27 -20.12
N ARG A 223 -24.82 15.80 -18.87
CA ARG A 223 -24.54 16.59 -17.67
C ARG A 223 -23.10 17.07 -17.58
N PHE A 224 -22.16 16.22 -17.98
CA PHE A 224 -20.75 16.54 -17.94
C PHE A 224 -20.33 17.53 -19.03
N LEU A 225 -20.85 17.36 -20.25
CA LEU A 225 -20.52 18.22 -21.40
C LEU A 225 -21.27 19.56 -21.35
N TYR A 226 -22.49 19.58 -20.79
CA TYR A 226 -23.35 20.75 -20.68
C TYR A 226 -23.73 21.07 -19.22
N PRO A 227 -22.77 21.31 -18.32
CA PRO A 227 -23.05 21.49 -16.89
C PRO A 227 -23.91 22.74 -16.61
N HIS A 228 -23.82 23.76 -17.47
CA HIS A 228 -24.57 25.00 -17.37
C HIS A 228 -26.09 24.82 -17.53
N CYS A 229 -26.55 23.78 -18.25
CA CYS A 229 -27.98 23.47 -18.37
C CYS A 229 -28.59 22.89 -17.08
N PHE A 230 -27.75 22.50 -16.10
CA PHE A 230 -28.18 21.81 -14.88
C PHE A 230 -27.93 22.62 -13.59
N ILE A 231 -27.39 23.83 -13.71
CA ILE A 231 -27.17 24.77 -12.59
C ILE A 231 -28.31 25.80 -12.61
N GLU A 232 -28.86 26.14 -11.45
CA GLU A 232 -29.81 27.25 -11.33
C GLU A 232 -29.02 28.56 -11.23
N ASP A 233 -29.13 29.42 -12.24
CA ASP A 233 -28.64 30.80 -12.16
C ASP A 233 -29.50 31.63 -11.19
N ASP A 234 -28.94 32.71 -10.64
CA ASP A 234 -29.59 33.61 -9.67
C ASP A 234 -30.93 34.21 -10.19
N GLU A 235 -31.20 34.13 -11.49
CA GLU A 235 -32.43 34.60 -12.16
C GLU A 235 -33.47 33.50 -12.44
N GLY A 236 -33.15 32.23 -12.16
CA GLY A 236 -34.10 31.11 -12.26
C GLY A 236 -34.41 30.59 -13.67
N GLU A 237 -33.73 31.08 -14.72
CA GLU A 237 -33.83 30.53 -16.08
C GLU A 237 -32.84 29.36 -16.27
N LYS A 238 -33.35 28.21 -16.71
CA LYS A 238 -32.52 27.04 -17.09
C LYS A 238 -32.41 27.01 -18.62
N PRO A 239 -31.20 27.01 -19.19
CA PRO A 239 -31.01 26.77 -20.62
C PRO A 239 -31.61 25.41 -21.01
N ASP A 240 -32.21 25.33 -22.20
CA ASP A 240 -32.72 24.06 -22.71
C ASP A 240 -31.58 23.03 -22.82
N VAL A 241 -31.84 21.82 -22.33
CA VAL A 241 -30.87 20.71 -22.40
C VAL A 241 -30.86 20.19 -23.85
N PRO A 242 -29.70 20.09 -24.51
CA PRO A 242 -29.62 19.53 -25.85
C PRO A 242 -30.11 18.08 -25.87
N THR A 243 -30.71 17.68 -26.98
CA THR A 243 -31.13 16.30 -27.19
C THR A 243 -29.92 15.37 -27.31
N TRP A 244 -30.08 14.10 -26.97
CA TRP A 244 -28.97 13.15 -27.05
C TRP A 244 -28.41 13.02 -28.48
N ASP A 245 -29.25 13.15 -29.50
CA ASP A 245 -28.82 13.12 -30.91
C ASP A 245 -27.88 14.29 -31.25
N GLU A 246 -28.15 15.48 -30.71
CA GLU A 246 -27.27 16.66 -30.86
C GLU A 246 -25.94 16.44 -30.14
N VAL A 247 -25.98 15.93 -28.91
CA VAL A 247 -24.79 15.64 -28.11
C VAL A 247 -23.91 14.57 -28.77
N MET A 248 -24.52 13.50 -29.31
CA MET A 248 -23.80 12.47 -30.07
C MET A 248 -23.12 13.03 -31.31
N PHE A 249 -23.83 13.86 -32.07
CA PHE A 249 -23.29 14.44 -33.30
C PHE A 249 -22.14 15.40 -33.01
N GLU A 250 -22.29 16.30 -32.03
CA GLU A 250 -21.30 17.30 -31.69
C GLU A 250 -20.02 16.69 -31.09
N HIS A 251 -20.16 15.68 -30.23
CA HIS A 251 -19.04 15.07 -29.53
C HIS A 251 -18.58 13.73 -30.13
N ARG A 252 -19.17 13.30 -31.25
CA ARG A 252 -18.88 12.03 -31.94
C ARG A 252 -18.96 10.84 -30.97
N LEU A 253 -20.07 10.75 -30.23
CA LEU A 253 -20.32 9.68 -29.26
C LEU A 253 -21.14 8.54 -29.89
N THR A 254 -21.01 7.34 -29.35
CA THR A 254 -21.78 6.17 -29.79
C THR A 254 -23.18 6.17 -29.19
N ASP A 255 -24.16 5.60 -29.90
CA ASP A 255 -25.47 5.29 -29.31
C ASP A 255 -25.35 4.11 -28.34
N PHE A 256 -25.33 4.43 -27.04
CA PHE A 256 -25.21 3.45 -25.98
C PHE A 256 -26.49 2.63 -25.76
N GLU A 257 -27.66 3.15 -26.13
CA GLU A 257 -28.95 2.49 -25.90
C GLU A 257 -29.26 1.41 -26.92
N GLU A 258 -28.84 1.60 -28.18
CA GLU A 258 -28.90 0.56 -29.20
C GLU A 258 -27.97 -0.62 -28.89
N ARG A 259 -26.84 -0.35 -28.22
CA ARG A 259 -25.79 -1.34 -27.92
C ARG A 259 -26.12 -2.27 -26.76
N LEU A 260 -26.75 -1.76 -25.69
CA LEU A 260 -27.06 -2.58 -24.51
C LEU A 260 -28.42 -2.23 -23.88
N PRO A 261 -29.35 -3.20 -23.76
CA PRO A 261 -30.67 -2.95 -23.18
C PRO A 261 -30.58 -2.38 -21.76
N LYS A 262 -31.53 -1.50 -21.41
CA LYS A 262 -31.60 -0.85 -20.09
C LYS A 262 -31.59 -1.84 -18.92
N THR A 263 -32.23 -3.00 -19.09
CA THR A 263 -32.25 -4.07 -18.07
C THR A 263 -30.86 -4.63 -17.80
N THR A 264 -30.09 -4.90 -18.85
CA THR A 264 -28.71 -5.40 -18.76
C THR A 264 -27.76 -4.34 -18.25
N ARG A 265 -27.91 -3.07 -18.68
CA ARG A 265 -27.17 -1.91 -18.12
C ARG A 265 -27.38 -1.78 -16.61
N ASN A 266 -28.63 -1.89 -16.15
CA ASN A 266 -28.95 -1.83 -14.72
C ASN A 266 -28.33 -3.00 -13.92
N ASP A 267 -28.32 -4.21 -14.49
CA ASP A 267 -27.66 -5.36 -13.84
C ASP A 267 -26.15 -5.17 -13.79
N LEU A 268 -25.52 -4.79 -14.91
CA LEU A 268 -24.10 -4.51 -15.01
C LEU A 268 -23.67 -3.41 -14.04
N ALA A 269 -24.37 -2.27 -14.02
CA ALA A 269 -24.12 -1.18 -13.09
C ALA A 269 -24.23 -1.62 -11.62
N ARG A 270 -25.21 -2.48 -11.28
CA ARG A 270 -25.36 -3.01 -9.91
C ARG A 270 -24.16 -3.87 -9.52
N ARG A 271 -23.69 -4.73 -10.44
CA ARG A 271 -22.53 -5.60 -10.21
C ARG A 271 -21.24 -4.80 -10.09
N LEU A 272 -21.01 -3.80 -10.94
CA LEU A 272 -19.86 -2.90 -10.86
C LEU A 272 -19.87 -2.08 -9.56
N ALA A 273 -21.02 -1.51 -9.18
CA ALA A 273 -21.16 -0.76 -7.93
C ALA A 273 -20.88 -1.62 -6.68
N ALA A 274 -21.10 -2.94 -6.73
CA ALA A 274 -20.80 -3.83 -5.61
C ALA A 274 -19.30 -3.83 -5.26
N PHE A 275 -18.41 -3.54 -6.20
CA PHE A 275 -16.96 -3.42 -5.94
C PHE A 275 -16.57 -2.11 -5.24
N SER A 276 -17.47 -1.14 -5.15
CA SER A 276 -17.27 0.09 -4.35
C SER A 276 -17.54 -0.11 -2.85
N SER A 277 -18.00 -1.30 -2.44
CA SER A 277 -18.44 -1.56 -1.08
C SER A 277 -18.06 -2.97 -0.60
N GLY A 278 -17.99 -3.15 0.73
CA GLY A 278 -17.73 -4.45 1.34
C GLY A 278 -16.30 -4.97 1.10
N VAL A 279 -16.13 -6.29 1.18
CA VAL A 279 -14.82 -6.96 1.06
C VAL A 279 -14.20 -6.77 -0.33
N ASN A 280 -15.03 -6.64 -1.36
CA ASN A 280 -14.62 -6.48 -2.74
C ASN A 280 -13.84 -5.18 -2.99
N GLN A 281 -14.13 -4.13 -2.22
CA GLN A 281 -13.40 -2.86 -2.31
C GLN A 281 -11.93 -3.01 -1.92
N LEU A 282 -11.61 -3.96 -1.02
CA LEU A 282 -10.24 -4.17 -0.54
C LEU A 282 -9.30 -4.63 -1.66
N LEU A 283 -9.81 -5.18 -2.77
CA LEU A 283 -8.98 -5.56 -3.91
C LEU A 283 -8.37 -4.32 -4.58
N PHE A 284 -9.01 -3.16 -4.42
CA PHE A 284 -8.72 -1.94 -5.16
C PHE A 284 -8.19 -0.80 -4.29
N SER A 285 -8.63 -0.72 -3.04
CA SER A 285 -8.29 0.39 -2.16
C SER A 285 -7.28 0.05 -1.06
N ASN A 286 -7.06 -1.24 -0.79
CA ASN A 286 -6.26 -1.67 0.36
C ASN A 286 -4.87 -2.15 -0.07
N GLY A 287 -3.91 -1.24 -0.05
CA GLY A 287 -2.50 -1.61 -0.11
C GLY A 287 -1.64 -0.80 -1.06
N VAL A 288 -0.57 -1.43 -1.48
CA VAL A 288 0.31 -0.94 -2.55
C VAL A 288 -0.33 -1.33 -3.88
N PRO A 289 -0.50 -0.40 -4.82
CA PRO A 289 -0.95 -0.76 -6.17
C PRO A 289 0.13 -1.63 -6.85
N ILE A 290 -0.28 -2.59 -7.68
CA ILE A 290 0.66 -3.43 -8.44
C ILE A 290 1.64 -2.54 -9.21
N ASP A 291 2.92 -2.76 -8.96
CA ASP A 291 4.02 -2.04 -9.58
C ASP A 291 5.26 -2.93 -9.67
N ILE A 292 5.65 -3.26 -10.90
CA ILE A 292 6.73 -4.20 -11.14
C ILE A 292 8.09 -3.59 -10.80
N ASP A 293 8.25 -2.26 -10.92
CA ASP A 293 9.46 -1.56 -10.45
C ASP A 293 9.67 -1.79 -8.96
N SER A 294 8.60 -1.67 -8.16
CA SER A 294 8.64 -1.99 -6.73
C SER A 294 8.98 -3.46 -6.45
N PHE A 295 8.67 -4.40 -7.35
CA PHE A 295 9.08 -5.80 -7.20
C PHE A 295 10.53 -6.05 -7.58
N ALA A 296 11.09 -5.30 -8.53
CA ALA A 296 12.49 -5.43 -8.95
C ALA A 296 13.47 -4.69 -8.03
N GLU A 297 13.06 -3.54 -7.48
CA GLU A 297 13.89 -2.73 -6.59
C GLU A 297 13.93 -3.29 -5.17
N PRO A 298 15.11 -3.36 -4.53
CA PRO A 298 15.22 -3.81 -3.15
C PRO A 298 14.73 -2.75 -2.15
N ALA A 299 14.13 -3.19 -1.06
CA ALA A 299 13.65 -2.36 0.04
C ALA A 299 14.82 -2.03 0.96
N ILE A 300 15.67 -3.04 1.18
CA ILE A 300 16.94 -2.93 1.88
C ILE A 300 18.07 -2.90 0.83
N PRO A 301 18.83 -1.80 0.71
CA PRO A 301 19.89 -1.68 -0.29
C PRO A 301 20.87 -2.86 -0.27
N GLY A 302 21.16 -3.42 -1.44
CA GLY A 302 22.07 -4.57 -1.61
C GLY A 302 21.43 -5.94 -1.44
N LYS A 303 20.15 -6.01 -1.04
CA LYS A 303 19.39 -7.27 -1.01
C LYS A 303 18.71 -7.57 -2.35
N ILE A 304 18.25 -8.82 -2.49
CA ILE A 304 17.58 -9.35 -3.68
C ILE A 304 16.13 -9.65 -3.31
N PRO A 305 15.17 -8.99 -3.97
CA PRO A 305 13.76 -9.15 -3.62
C PRO A 305 13.17 -10.45 -4.17
N LEU A 306 12.57 -11.22 -3.26
CA LEU A 306 11.74 -12.39 -3.57
C LEU A 306 10.28 -12.05 -3.24
N ASN A 307 9.52 -11.67 -4.26
CA ASN A 307 8.13 -11.24 -4.13
C ASN A 307 7.21 -12.45 -4.30
N ILE A 308 6.52 -12.84 -3.23
CA ILE A 308 5.57 -13.94 -3.20
C ILE A 308 4.18 -13.35 -3.13
N VAL A 309 3.42 -13.51 -4.19
CA VAL A 309 2.01 -13.10 -4.27
C VAL A 309 1.15 -14.27 -3.82
N TYR A 310 0.65 -14.17 -2.60
CA TYR A 310 -0.10 -15.22 -1.92
C TYR A 310 -1.59 -15.10 -2.25
N LEU A 311 -2.08 -15.90 -3.21
CA LEU A 311 -3.45 -15.77 -3.71
C LEU A 311 -4.51 -16.51 -2.88
N ASN A 312 -4.09 -17.30 -1.89
CA ASN A 312 -5.00 -18.03 -1.01
C ASN A 312 -5.84 -17.09 -0.10
N THR A 313 -5.51 -15.80 -0.05
CA THR A 313 -6.32 -14.77 0.62
C THR A 313 -7.61 -14.41 -0.15
N ILE A 314 -7.63 -14.61 -1.46
CA ILE A 314 -8.81 -14.41 -2.32
C ILE A 314 -9.60 -15.72 -2.32
N GLN A 315 -10.91 -15.65 -2.07
CA GLN A 315 -11.77 -16.84 -2.09
C GLN A 315 -12.48 -17.02 -3.44
N ASP A 316 -12.90 -15.90 -4.04
CA ASP A 316 -13.60 -15.91 -5.32
C ASP A 316 -12.65 -16.16 -6.49
N GLU A 317 -12.99 -17.15 -7.32
CA GLU A 317 -12.13 -17.55 -8.44
C GLU A 317 -12.09 -16.48 -9.54
N ALA A 318 -13.19 -15.76 -9.80
CA ALA A 318 -13.20 -14.70 -10.80
C ALA A 318 -12.29 -13.53 -10.37
N GLN A 319 -12.30 -13.17 -9.08
CA GLN A 319 -11.35 -12.19 -8.51
C GLN A 319 -9.91 -12.66 -8.60
N LYS A 320 -9.60 -13.94 -8.36
CA LYS A 320 -8.24 -14.48 -8.54
C LYS A 320 -7.78 -14.35 -9.99
N GLN A 321 -8.63 -14.78 -10.93
CA GLN A 321 -8.33 -14.73 -12.36
C GLN A 321 -8.10 -13.29 -12.82
N TYR A 322 -8.96 -12.38 -12.39
CA TYR A 322 -8.81 -10.95 -12.66
C TYR A 322 -7.53 -10.38 -12.03
N PHE A 323 -7.23 -10.71 -10.78
CA PHE A 323 -5.99 -10.27 -10.13
C PHE A 323 -4.75 -10.74 -10.88
N VAL A 324 -4.71 -12.01 -11.31
CA VAL A 324 -3.58 -12.56 -12.08
C VAL A 324 -3.49 -11.93 -13.47
N GLN A 325 -4.63 -11.63 -14.11
CA GLN A 325 -4.65 -10.88 -15.36
C GLN A 325 -3.98 -9.51 -15.19
N GLU A 326 -4.33 -8.76 -14.14
CA GLU A 326 -3.79 -7.41 -13.93
C GLU A 326 -2.31 -7.41 -13.53
N LEU A 327 -1.91 -8.38 -12.71
CA LEU A 327 -0.50 -8.60 -12.42
C LEU A 327 0.30 -8.94 -13.70
N SER A 328 -0.26 -9.79 -14.57
CA SER A 328 0.36 -10.17 -15.84
C SER A 328 0.43 -9.00 -16.82
N ARG A 329 -0.61 -8.14 -16.85
CA ARG A 329 -0.64 -6.93 -17.67
C ARG A 329 0.45 -5.95 -17.26
N GLU A 330 0.55 -5.64 -15.96
CA GLU A 330 1.60 -4.76 -15.44
C GLU A 330 3.00 -5.32 -15.71
N LEU A 331 3.18 -6.65 -15.60
CA LEU A 331 4.42 -7.31 -15.99
C LEU A 331 4.74 -7.16 -17.47
N TYR A 332 3.72 -7.32 -18.34
CA TYR A 332 3.86 -7.14 -19.77
C TYR A 332 4.25 -5.71 -20.14
N ASP A 333 3.55 -4.72 -19.60
CA ASP A 333 3.85 -3.31 -19.85
C ASP A 333 5.25 -2.94 -19.34
N TRP A 334 5.60 -3.41 -18.14
CA TRP A 334 6.92 -3.18 -17.57
C TRP A 334 8.03 -3.80 -18.41
N MET A 335 7.89 -5.05 -18.88
CA MET A 335 8.95 -5.71 -19.64
C MET A 335 9.24 -4.99 -20.97
N LEU A 336 8.23 -4.38 -21.62
CA LEU A 336 8.44 -3.62 -22.86
C LEU A 336 9.35 -2.39 -22.66
N THR A 337 9.42 -1.87 -21.44
CA THR A 337 10.31 -0.74 -21.10
C THR A 337 11.76 -1.18 -20.84
N GLN A 338 12.02 -2.48 -20.72
CA GLN A 338 13.33 -3.01 -20.36
C GLN A 338 14.23 -3.19 -21.58
N GLN A 339 15.51 -2.86 -21.43
CA GLN A 339 16.55 -3.09 -22.44
C GLN A 339 17.72 -3.84 -21.79
N PRO A 340 17.60 -5.16 -21.57
CA PRO A 340 18.66 -5.95 -20.96
C PRO A 340 19.88 -6.08 -21.90
N ALA A 341 21.06 -6.23 -21.31
CA ALA A 341 22.22 -6.70 -22.07
C ALA A 341 22.02 -8.17 -22.50
N GLU A 342 22.81 -8.65 -23.46
CA GLU A 342 22.70 -10.02 -23.95
C GLU A 342 22.90 -11.04 -22.82
N GLY A 343 21.87 -11.88 -22.58
CA GLY A 343 21.88 -12.88 -21.51
C GLY A 343 21.67 -12.32 -20.11
N GLU A 344 21.42 -11.01 -19.94
CA GLU A 344 21.07 -10.42 -18.66
C GLU A 344 19.62 -10.76 -18.29
N LEU A 345 19.41 -11.26 -17.06
CA LEU A 345 18.10 -11.49 -16.49
C LEU A 345 17.73 -10.38 -15.51
N LYS A 346 16.61 -9.71 -15.78
CA LYS A 346 16.06 -8.64 -14.96
C LYS A 346 15.08 -9.13 -13.90
N LEU A 347 14.32 -10.18 -14.20
CA LEU A 347 13.28 -10.71 -13.31
C LEU A 347 12.99 -12.19 -13.63
N LEU A 348 12.80 -12.99 -12.58
CA LEU A 348 12.20 -14.32 -12.66
C LEU A 348 10.71 -14.23 -12.38
N PHE A 349 9.87 -14.48 -13.39
CA PHE A 349 8.43 -14.65 -13.23
C PHE A 349 8.08 -16.13 -13.05
N PHE A 350 7.65 -16.51 -11.86
CA PHE A 350 7.29 -17.88 -11.52
C PHE A 350 5.79 -17.97 -11.25
N MET A 351 5.09 -18.94 -11.86
CA MET A 351 3.72 -19.28 -11.48
C MET A 351 3.63 -20.72 -11.03
N ASP A 352 3.16 -20.93 -9.80
CA ASP A 352 2.75 -22.27 -9.37
C ASP A 352 1.30 -22.57 -9.77
N GLU A 353 1.03 -23.85 -10.02
CA GLU A 353 -0.27 -24.40 -10.43
C GLU A 353 -0.96 -23.58 -11.53
N VAL A 354 -0.39 -23.57 -12.74
CA VAL A 354 -0.87 -22.73 -13.86
C VAL A 354 -2.14 -23.24 -14.54
N ALA A 355 -2.62 -24.44 -14.23
CA ALA A 355 -3.76 -25.08 -14.90
C ALA A 355 -5.04 -24.22 -14.94
N PRO A 356 -5.46 -23.53 -13.85
CA PRO A 356 -6.64 -22.67 -13.90
C PRO A 356 -6.52 -21.48 -14.87
N TYR A 357 -5.28 -21.01 -15.13
CA TYR A 357 -4.99 -19.81 -15.91
C TYR A 357 -4.63 -20.12 -17.37
N LEU A 358 -4.16 -21.34 -17.66
CA LEU A 358 -3.78 -21.78 -19.01
C LEU A 358 -4.54 -23.04 -19.48
N PRO A 359 -5.87 -23.14 -19.35
CA PRO A 359 -6.60 -24.35 -19.71
C PRO A 359 -6.59 -24.60 -21.24
N PRO A 360 -6.82 -25.85 -21.70
CA PRO A 360 -7.02 -26.14 -23.12
C PRO A 360 -8.31 -25.49 -23.67
N HIS A 361 -8.33 -25.22 -24.98
CA HIS A 361 -9.53 -24.76 -25.69
C HIS A 361 -10.70 -25.76 -25.48
N PRO A 362 -11.96 -25.30 -25.30
CA PRO A 362 -12.49 -23.95 -25.55
C PRO A 362 -12.40 -22.95 -24.40
N ARG A 363 -11.89 -23.33 -23.21
CA ARG A 363 -11.85 -22.40 -22.08
C ARG A 363 -10.74 -21.36 -22.29
N ASN A 364 -11.07 -20.07 -22.23
CA ASN A 364 -10.09 -18.98 -22.32
C ASN A 364 -10.26 -17.97 -21.16
N PRO A 365 -9.65 -18.21 -19.99
CA PRO A 365 -9.70 -17.24 -18.90
C PRO A 365 -8.95 -15.96 -19.29
N PRO A 366 -9.30 -14.80 -18.71
CA PRO A 366 -8.77 -13.50 -19.14
C PRO A 366 -7.24 -13.37 -19.12
N ALA A 367 -6.56 -14.04 -18.18
CA ALA A 367 -5.10 -14.00 -18.06
C ALA A 367 -4.37 -14.84 -19.13
N LYS A 368 -5.05 -15.76 -19.82
CA LYS A 368 -4.41 -16.76 -20.68
C LYS A 368 -3.62 -16.13 -21.84
N ASP A 369 -4.25 -15.23 -22.57
CA ASP A 369 -3.62 -14.60 -23.76
C ASP A 369 -2.43 -13.72 -23.37
N LEU A 370 -2.53 -13.03 -22.22
CA LEU A 370 -1.43 -12.27 -21.63
C LEU A 370 -0.25 -13.15 -21.23
N ILE A 371 -0.49 -14.19 -20.44
CA ILE A 371 0.57 -15.11 -20.00
C ILE A 371 1.24 -15.75 -21.22
N LYS A 372 0.47 -16.12 -22.24
CA LYS A 372 1.00 -16.63 -23.51
C LYS A 372 1.87 -15.60 -24.24
N LEU A 373 1.46 -14.34 -24.26
CA LEU A 373 2.22 -13.25 -24.90
C LEU A 373 3.53 -12.97 -24.16
N ILE A 374 3.49 -12.91 -22.82
CA ILE A 374 4.67 -12.83 -21.95
C ILE A 374 5.59 -14.00 -22.27
N PHE A 375 5.11 -15.24 -22.23
CA PHE A 375 5.94 -16.42 -22.50
C PHE A 375 6.56 -16.44 -23.91
N LYS A 376 5.95 -15.76 -24.88
CA LYS A 376 6.49 -15.66 -26.25
C LYS A 376 7.56 -14.57 -26.40
N GLN A 377 7.46 -13.49 -25.62
CA GLN A 377 8.25 -12.27 -25.83
C GLN A 377 9.25 -11.96 -24.71
N ALA A 378 9.00 -12.43 -23.48
CA ALA A 378 9.74 -12.11 -22.26
C ALA A 378 11.26 -12.31 -22.38
N ARG A 379 11.70 -13.32 -23.13
CA ARG A 379 13.13 -13.57 -23.43
C ARG A 379 13.86 -12.33 -23.95
N LYS A 380 13.23 -11.53 -24.82
CA LYS A 380 13.84 -10.33 -25.41
C LYS A 380 14.08 -9.22 -24.39
N TYR A 381 13.31 -9.23 -23.31
CA TYR A 381 13.27 -8.21 -22.28
C TYR A 381 13.92 -8.66 -20.97
N GLY A 382 14.59 -9.83 -20.97
CA GLY A 382 15.35 -10.32 -19.82
C GLY A 382 14.45 -10.86 -18.71
N VAL A 383 13.20 -11.21 -19.01
CA VAL A 383 12.27 -11.84 -18.07
C VAL A 383 12.30 -13.35 -18.30
N ALA A 384 12.68 -14.09 -17.27
CA ALA A 384 12.65 -15.55 -17.27
C ALA A 384 11.30 -16.03 -16.74
N CYS A 385 10.55 -16.78 -17.53
CA CYS A 385 9.26 -17.34 -17.11
C CYS A 385 9.41 -18.81 -16.70
N VAL A 386 8.88 -19.18 -15.54
CA VAL A 386 8.82 -20.56 -15.07
C VAL A 386 7.39 -20.91 -14.71
N LEU A 387 6.83 -21.90 -15.42
CA LEU A 387 5.46 -22.35 -15.24
C LEU A 387 5.44 -23.75 -14.63
N ALA A 388 4.75 -23.90 -13.50
CA ALA A 388 4.65 -25.18 -12.80
C ALA A 388 3.20 -25.70 -12.79
N THR A 389 3.01 -26.99 -13.02
CA THR A 389 1.67 -27.62 -12.96
C THR A 389 1.75 -29.06 -12.46
N GLN A 390 0.75 -29.47 -11.67
CA GLN A 390 0.56 -30.87 -11.30
C GLN A 390 -0.17 -31.68 -12.37
N ASN A 391 -1.08 -31.01 -13.10
CA ASN A 391 -1.94 -31.63 -14.10
C ASN A 391 -1.60 -31.10 -15.49
N VAL A 392 -0.68 -31.77 -16.18
CA VAL A 392 -0.31 -31.41 -17.57
C VAL A 392 -1.52 -31.55 -18.50
N SER A 393 -2.46 -32.44 -18.17
CA SER A 393 -3.68 -32.61 -18.93
C SER A 393 -4.59 -31.40 -18.98
N ASP A 394 -4.59 -30.59 -17.94
CA ASP A 394 -5.47 -29.45 -17.76
C ASP A 394 -4.80 -28.14 -18.19
N VAL A 395 -3.66 -28.22 -18.89
CA VAL A 395 -2.91 -27.06 -19.40
C VAL A 395 -2.83 -27.12 -20.93
N ASP A 396 -2.86 -25.96 -21.57
CA ASP A 396 -2.53 -25.77 -22.98
C ASP A 396 -1.05 -26.11 -23.22
N TYR A 397 -0.82 -27.38 -23.58
CA TYR A 397 0.52 -27.96 -23.70
C TYR A 397 1.42 -27.21 -24.70
N LYS A 398 0.84 -26.51 -25.69
CA LYS A 398 1.60 -25.74 -26.69
C LYS A 398 2.34 -24.55 -26.07
N ILE A 399 1.89 -24.06 -24.93
CA ILE A 399 2.55 -22.99 -24.19
C ILE A 399 3.73 -23.59 -23.42
N LEU A 400 3.52 -24.71 -22.72
CA LEU A 400 4.56 -25.40 -21.97
C LEU A 400 5.68 -25.95 -22.87
N ALA A 401 5.34 -26.43 -24.07
CA ALA A 401 6.30 -26.95 -25.05
C ALA A 401 7.25 -25.87 -25.63
N GLN A 402 6.97 -24.58 -25.42
CA GLN A 402 7.87 -23.49 -25.80
C GLN A 402 9.01 -23.28 -24.78
N ALA A 403 8.91 -23.89 -23.59
CA ALA A 403 9.98 -23.82 -22.59
C ALA A 403 11.20 -24.61 -23.09
N ASN A 404 12.37 -23.97 -23.10
CA ASN A 404 13.60 -24.67 -23.47
C ASN A 404 14.01 -25.68 -22.40
N THR A 405 13.82 -25.33 -21.13
CA THR A 405 14.17 -26.19 -19.99
C THR A 405 12.90 -26.79 -19.38
N THR A 406 12.75 -28.10 -19.39
CA THR A 406 11.61 -28.78 -18.77
C THR A 406 12.06 -29.77 -17.73
N PHE A 407 11.55 -29.64 -16.51
CA PHE A 407 11.72 -30.62 -15.42
C PHE A 407 10.50 -31.52 -15.35
N ILE A 408 10.69 -32.82 -15.58
CA ILE A 408 9.61 -33.79 -15.62
C ILE A 408 9.77 -34.77 -14.46
N GLY A 409 8.90 -34.65 -13.46
CA GLY A 409 8.84 -35.54 -12.31
C GLY A 409 7.95 -36.75 -12.56
N ARG A 410 7.57 -37.41 -11.47
CA ARG A 410 6.72 -38.60 -11.52
C ARG A 410 5.32 -38.32 -12.09
N PHE A 411 4.88 -39.14 -13.04
CA PHE A 411 3.50 -39.24 -13.49
C PHE A 411 3.02 -40.68 -13.47
N THR A 412 1.87 -40.94 -12.83
CA THR A 412 1.29 -42.28 -12.72
C THR A 412 0.10 -42.48 -13.66
N GLN A 413 -0.59 -41.40 -14.05
CA GLN A 413 -1.77 -41.49 -14.90
C GLN A 413 -1.36 -41.65 -16.37
N PRO A 414 -1.88 -42.66 -17.11
CA PRO A 414 -1.50 -42.90 -18.50
C PRO A 414 -1.75 -41.71 -19.44
N GLN A 415 -2.83 -40.95 -19.20
CA GLN A 415 -3.18 -39.76 -19.99
C GLN A 415 -2.14 -38.64 -19.88
N ASP A 416 -1.59 -38.42 -18.68
CA ASP A 416 -0.56 -37.41 -18.44
C ASP A 416 0.77 -37.83 -19.03
N VAL A 417 1.11 -39.13 -18.89
CA VAL A 417 2.31 -39.72 -19.48
C VAL A 417 2.29 -39.57 -21.01
N GLU A 418 1.14 -39.78 -21.67
CA GLU A 418 1.02 -39.60 -23.13
C GLU A 418 1.18 -38.12 -23.53
N LYS A 419 0.58 -37.18 -22.79
CA LYS A 419 0.76 -35.75 -23.08
C LYS A 419 2.19 -35.29 -22.90
N VAL A 420 2.87 -35.77 -21.86
CA VAL A 420 4.30 -35.51 -21.65
C VAL A 420 5.13 -36.13 -22.78
N ARG A 421 4.77 -37.33 -23.27
CA ARG A 421 5.41 -37.93 -24.46
C ARG A 421 5.30 -37.02 -25.69
N HIS A 422 4.13 -36.42 -25.91
CA HIS A 422 3.94 -35.48 -27.01
C HIS A 422 4.80 -34.22 -26.85
N LEU A 423 4.89 -33.65 -25.64
CA LEU A 423 5.75 -32.51 -25.32
C LEU A 423 7.24 -32.83 -25.58
N LEU A 424 7.68 -34.03 -25.20
CA LEU A 424 9.03 -34.52 -25.44
C LEU A 424 9.34 -34.72 -26.93
N LYS A 425 8.40 -35.24 -27.71
CA LYS A 425 8.56 -35.41 -29.16
C LYS A 425 8.76 -34.08 -29.89
N GLU A 426 8.02 -33.04 -29.51
CA GLU A 426 8.19 -31.69 -30.08
C GLU A 426 9.53 -31.06 -29.69
N SER A 427 10.06 -31.41 -28.51
CA SER A 427 11.34 -30.91 -27.98
C SER A 427 12.56 -31.74 -28.41
N GLY A 428 12.38 -32.82 -29.19
CA GLY A 428 13.47 -33.70 -29.65
C GLY A 428 13.95 -34.74 -28.63
N GLY A 429 13.18 -35.01 -27.58
CA GLY A 429 13.52 -35.96 -26.50
C GLY A 429 13.27 -37.43 -26.84
N ASP A 430 14.02 -38.32 -26.18
CA ASP A 430 14.00 -39.77 -26.38
C ASP A 430 12.70 -40.42 -25.86
N GLN A 431 12.13 -41.39 -26.60
CA GLN A 431 10.85 -42.02 -26.24
C GLN A 431 10.99 -42.98 -25.05
N ASP A 432 12.20 -43.52 -24.83
CA ASP A 432 12.48 -44.48 -23.77
C ASP A 432 12.41 -43.86 -22.36
N LEU A 433 12.51 -42.53 -22.26
CA LEU A 433 12.38 -41.78 -20.99
C LEU A 433 10.96 -41.83 -20.43
N VAL A 434 9.97 -41.84 -21.32
CA VAL A 434 8.55 -41.80 -20.92
C VAL A 434 8.19 -43.04 -20.11
N ALA A 435 8.82 -44.18 -20.44
CA ALA A 435 8.66 -45.42 -19.70
C ALA A 435 9.22 -45.35 -18.26
N GLN A 436 10.15 -44.44 -17.99
CA GLN A 436 10.76 -44.26 -16.67
C GLN A 436 9.98 -43.26 -15.79
N LEU A 437 9.11 -42.42 -16.36
CA LEU A 437 8.37 -41.41 -15.58
C LEU A 437 7.55 -41.99 -14.40
N PRO A 438 6.90 -43.16 -14.53
CA PRO A 438 6.17 -43.75 -13.41
C PRO A 438 7.06 -44.28 -12.28
N THR A 439 8.34 -44.56 -12.57
CA THR A 439 9.28 -45.16 -11.60
C THR A 439 10.08 -44.12 -10.81
N LEU A 440 9.99 -42.84 -11.18
CA LEU A 440 10.69 -41.75 -10.49
C LEU A 440 10.22 -41.60 -9.04
N GLY A 441 11.18 -41.48 -8.12
CA GLY A 441 10.93 -41.13 -6.72
C GLY A 441 10.72 -39.63 -6.51
N PRO A 442 10.33 -39.21 -5.29
CA PRO A 442 10.27 -37.79 -4.93
C PRO A 442 11.63 -37.09 -5.12
N GLY A 443 11.63 -35.90 -5.73
CA GLY A 443 12.85 -35.14 -6.00
C GLY A 443 13.67 -35.66 -7.19
N GLN A 444 13.20 -36.70 -7.87
CA GLN A 444 13.81 -37.24 -9.08
C GLN A 444 13.08 -36.70 -10.31
N PHE A 445 13.83 -36.09 -11.23
CA PHE A 445 13.28 -35.56 -12.47
C PHE A 445 14.11 -36.02 -13.67
N GLN A 446 13.47 -35.98 -14.82
CA GLN A 446 14.15 -35.91 -16.12
C GLN A 446 14.17 -34.45 -16.54
N MET A 447 15.36 -33.86 -16.61
CA MET A 447 15.55 -32.50 -17.10
C MET A 447 15.85 -32.54 -18.60
N VAL A 448 15.01 -31.90 -19.40
CA VAL A 448 15.26 -31.66 -20.82
C VAL A 448 15.70 -30.22 -20.95
N ALA A 449 16.96 -29.99 -21.31
CA ALA A 449 17.51 -28.66 -21.49
C ALA A 449 18.56 -28.71 -22.61
N PRO A 450 18.16 -28.53 -23.89
CA PRO A 450 19.06 -28.68 -25.04
C PRO A 450 20.30 -27.78 -25.01
N ASP A 451 20.23 -26.65 -24.29
CA ASP A 451 21.36 -25.74 -24.09
C ASP A 451 22.39 -26.24 -23.07
N VAL A 452 22.01 -27.23 -22.25
CA VAL A 452 22.87 -27.85 -21.22
C VAL A 452 23.38 -29.20 -21.71
N ASP A 453 22.46 -30.07 -22.11
CA ASP A 453 22.76 -31.40 -22.66
C ASP A 453 21.69 -31.73 -23.72
N PRO A 454 22.09 -32.11 -24.96
CA PRO A 454 21.14 -32.58 -25.96
C PRO A 454 20.33 -33.79 -25.50
N ALA A 455 20.93 -34.62 -24.64
CA ALA A 455 20.26 -35.73 -24.02
C ALA A 455 19.59 -35.28 -22.70
N PRO A 456 18.41 -35.82 -22.38
CA PRO A 456 17.77 -35.58 -21.10
C PRO A 456 18.63 -36.07 -19.93
N VAL A 457 18.70 -35.21 -18.91
CA VAL A 457 19.57 -35.38 -17.75
C VAL A 457 18.74 -35.91 -16.59
N PRO A 458 19.03 -37.12 -16.06
CA PRO A 458 18.34 -37.66 -14.89
C PRO A 458 18.85 -36.93 -13.64
N ILE A 459 18.09 -35.99 -13.12
CA ILE A 459 18.46 -35.17 -11.96
C ILE A 459 17.88 -35.72 -10.65
N GLN A 460 18.70 -35.73 -9.60
CA GLN A 460 18.28 -35.75 -8.21
C GLN A 460 18.38 -34.32 -7.70
N CYS A 461 17.24 -33.71 -7.39
CA CYS A 461 17.19 -32.35 -6.86
C CYS A 461 17.97 -32.27 -5.54
N ARG A 462 18.77 -31.21 -5.37
CA ARG A 462 19.39 -30.89 -4.07
C ARG A 462 18.33 -30.59 -3.01
N TRP A 463 18.69 -30.74 -1.74
CA TRP A 463 17.83 -30.27 -0.65
C TRP A 463 17.83 -28.74 -0.54
N LEU A 464 16.82 -28.20 0.15
CA LEU A 464 16.53 -26.77 0.24
C LEU A 464 17.38 -26.06 1.29
N TYR A 465 17.69 -24.79 1.06
CA TYR A 465 18.25 -23.90 2.08
C TYR A 465 17.15 -23.23 2.92
N THR A 466 15.94 -23.18 2.36
CA THR A 466 14.73 -22.71 3.00
C THR A 466 13.90 -23.86 3.56
N ASP A 467 12.97 -23.52 4.44
CA ASP A 467 12.13 -24.48 5.12
C ASP A 467 11.07 -25.13 4.21
N HIS A 468 10.80 -26.41 4.48
CA HIS A 468 9.81 -27.21 3.77
C HIS A 468 8.80 -27.81 4.75
N GLY A 469 7.59 -27.27 4.75
CA GLY A 469 6.49 -27.71 5.59
C GLY A 469 5.15 -27.27 5.02
N ALA A 470 4.09 -27.35 5.83
CA ALA A 470 2.73 -26.97 5.44
C ALA A 470 2.62 -25.47 5.02
N PRO A 471 1.60 -25.02 4.30
CA PRO A 471 1.40 -23.60 4.04
C PRO A 471 1.42 -22.76 5.33
N LEU A 472 2.00 -21.55 5.28
CA LEU A 472 1.97 -20.63 6.41
C LEU A 472 0.55 -20.16 6.69
N ASN A 473 0.19 -20.06 7.97
CA ASN A 473 -1.04 -19.39 8.37
C ASN A 473 -0.86 -17.86 8.35
N GLU A 474 -1.97 -17.10 8.41
CA GLU A 474 -1.87 -15.64 8.27
C GLU A 474 -1.11 -14.97 9.42
N ASP A 475 -1.14 -15.52 10.63
CA ASP A 475 -0.44 -14.96 11.80
C ASP A 475 1.08 -15.15 11.67
N GLN A 476 1.52 -16.32 11.18
CA GLN A 476 2.91 -16.58 10.84
C GLN A 476 3.40 -15.64 9.72
N VAL A 477 2.56 -15.38 8.72
CA VAL A 477 2.88 -14.38 7.69
C VAL A 477 3.06 -12.99 8.32
N GLU A 478 2.25 -12.64 9.32
CA GLU A 478 2.37 -11.36 10.00
C GLU A 478 3.70 -11.21 10.75
N ASP A 479 4.10 -12.26 11.48
CA ASP A 479 5.31 -12.30 12.30
C ASP A 479 6.61 -12.29 11.47
N ILE A 480 6.58 -12.89 10.27
CA ILE A 480 7.75 -13.00 9.39
C ILE A 480 8.12 -11.65 8.74
N ILE A 481 7.14 -10.78 8.47
CA ILE A 481 7.39 -9.54 7.72
C ILE A 481 7.85 -8.43 8.66
N SER A 482 9.09 -7.99 8.47
CA SER A 482 9.71 -6.94 9.27
C SER A 482 8.97 -5.59 9.16
N ALA A 483 9.04 -4.80 10.24
CA ALA A 483 8.45 -3.46 10.29
C ALA A 483 9.03 -2.51 9.22
N GLU A 484 10.30 -2.70 8.87
CA GLU A 484 11.01 -1.92 7.84
C GLU A 484 10.41 -2.17 6.45
N ILE A 485 10.22 -3.43 6.05
CA ILE A 485 9.63 -3.78 4.75
C ILE A 485 8.17 -3.27 4.69
N ARG A 486 7.42 -3.35 5.80
CA ARG A 486 6.06 -2.79 5.88
C ARG A 486 6.05 -1.27 5.71
N ALA A 487 7.01 -0.56 6.31
CA ALA A 487 7.13 0.89 6.17
C ALA A 487 7.51 1.29 4.74
N TRP A 488 8.45 0.57 4.13
CA TRP A 488 8.82 0.73 2.73
C TRP A 488 7.62 0.51 1.80
N ALA A 489 6.86 -0.57 1.97
CA ALA A 489 5.67 -0.84 1.17
C ALA A 489 4.63 0.28 1.29
N LYS A 490 4.37 0.77 2.52
CA LYS A 490 3.47 1.92 2.74
C LYS A 490 3.92 3.19 2.01
N SER A 491 5.22 3.43 1.90
CA SER A 491 5.74 4.59 1.16
C SER A 491 5.40 4.55 -0.35
N ARG A 492 5.33 3.34 -0.93
CA ARG A 492 4.98 3.13 -2.36
C ARG A 492 3.50 3.37 -2.64
N SER A 493 2.63 3.24 -1.64
CA SER A 493 1.19 3.55 -1.74
C SER A 493 0.90 5.06 -1.91
N ALA A 494 1.77 5.95 -1.40
CA ALA A 494 1.49 7.39 -1.33
C ALA A 494 1.87 8.21 -2.58
N GLY A 495 2.69 7.67 -3.49
CA GLY A 495 3.44 8.48 -4.47
C GLY A 495 2.81 8.70 -5.86
N ARG A 496 1.68 8.08 -6.23
CA ARG A 496 1.37 7.86 -7.67
C ARG A 496 0.09 8.50 -8.25
N LYS A 497 -0.58 9.44 -7.57
CA LYS A 497 -1.84 10.07 -8.02
C LYS A 497 -1.77 11.00 -9.27
N GLY A 498 -0.72 10.94 -10.10
CA GLY A 498 -0.39 12.02 -11.06
C GLY A 498 -0.35 11.70 -12.56
N ARG A 499 -0.82 10.54 -13.04
CA ARG A 499 -0.52 10.07 -14.42
C ARG A 499 -1.68 10.13 -15.43
N GLY A 500 -2.78 10.83 -15.12
CA GLY A 500 -3.99 10.91 -15.95
C GLY A 500 -3.88 11.78 -17.23
N THR A 501 -2.84 12.59 -17.40
CA THR A 501 -2.67 13.48 -18.56
C THR A 501 -2.34 12.77 -19.88
N GLY A 502 -1.78 11.56 -19.81
CA GLY A 502 -1.41 10.78 -20.99
C GLY A 502 -2.56 9.99 -21.63
N ALA A 503 -3.51 9.59 -20.80
CA ALA A 503 -4.63 8.71 -21.13
C ALA A 503 -5.55 9.27 -22.24
N ALA A 504 -5.92 10.55 -22.12
CA ALA A 504 -6.79 11.23 -23.07
C ALA A 504 -6.15 11.32 -24.46
N HIS A 505 -4.83 11.45 -24.54
CA HIS A 505 -4.10 11.51 -25.80
C HIS A 505 -4.03 10.11 -26.48
N ALA A 506 -3.79 9.04 -25.72
CA ALA A 506 -3.81 7.67 -26.24
C ALA A 506 -5.20 7.25 -26.76
N ALA A 507 -6.27 7.57 -26.01
CA ALA A 507 -7.64 7.26 -26.40
C ALA A 507 -8.06 7.94 -27.72
N SER A 508 -7.55 9.15 -27.98
CA SER A 508 -7.85 9.89 -29.21
C SER A 508 -7.22 9.28 -30.48
N ARG A 509 -6.10 8.57 -30.34
CA ARG A 509 -5.37 7.97 -31.47
C ARG A 509 -5.98 6.64 -31.94
N GLY A 510 -6.48 5.82 -31.02
CA GLY A 510 -7.09 4.52 -31.35
C GLY A 510 -8.43 4.63 -32.10
N SER A 511 -9.16 5.74 -31.96
CA SER A 511 -10.47 5.94 -32.59
C SER A 511 -10.42 6.51 -34.00
N ASN A 512 -9.29 7.07 -34.44
CA ASN A 512 -9.14 7.73 -35.76
C ASN A 512 -8.76 6.79 -36.91
N TRP A 513 -8.64 5.48 -36.67
CA TRP A 513 -8.18 4.54 -37.71
C TRP A 513 -9.24 4.23 -38.79
N SER A 514 -10.51 4.62 -38.60
CA SER A 514 -11.60 4.31 -39.53
C SER A 514 -11.85 5.36 -40.62
N ASN A 515 -11.23 6.54 -40.60
CA ASN A 515 -11.38 7.55 -41.66
C ASN A 515 -10.05 8.21 -41.99
N ARG A 516 -9.42 7.75 -43.08
CA ARG A 516 -8.43 8.53 -43.82
C ARG A 516 -9.19 9.30 -44.90
N ASP A 517 -9.56 10.53 -44.58
CA ASP A 517 -9.67 11.67 -45.49
C ASP A 517 -10.20 12.84 -44.64
N ASP A 518 -9.28 13.73 -44.27
CA ASP A 518 -9.44 15.18 -44.15
C ASP A 518 -8.26 15.74 -43.34
N GLU A 519 -7.33 16.36 -44.07
CA GLU A 519 -6.35 17.29 -43.52
C GLU A 519 -7.05 18.63 -43.18
N ASP A 520 -6.58 19.22 -42.09
CA ASP A 520 -6.70 20.62 -41.66
C ASP A 520 -7.82 21.04 -40.67
N ASP A 521 -7.35 21.87 -39.72
CA ASP A 521 -8.07 22.68 -38.73
C ASP A 521 -8.99 22.01 -37.69
N SER A 522 -8.45 21.72 -36.50
CA SER A 522 -9.19 21.91 -35.24
C SER A 522 -8.28 21.98 -34.01
N GLU A 523 -7.50 23.05 -33.92
CA GLU A 523 -7.09 23.55 -32.61
C GLU A 523 -8.33 24.03 -31.81
N SER A 524 -8.41 23.60 -30.54
CA SER A 524 -8.96 24.36 -29.40
C SER A 524 -10.41 24.15 -28.90
N ILE A 525 -11.06 22.99 -29.08
CA ILE A 525 -12.21 22.63 -28.21
C ILE A 525 -11.72 22.22 -26.81
N VAL A 526 -10.56 21.54 -26.75
CA VAL A 526 -9.91 21.11 -25.50
C VAL A 526 -9.35 22.31 -24.72
N GLU A 527 -8.89 23.36 -25.40
CA GLU A 527 -8.35 24.58 -24.76
C GLU A 527 -9.45 25.48 -24.20
N ARG A 528 -10.61 25.59 -24.87
CA ARG A 528 -11.75 26.40 -24.39
C ARG A 528 -12.47 25.76 -23.19
N ALA A 529 -12.64 24.44 -23.20
CA ALA A 529 -13.13 23.69 -22.04
C ALA A 529 -12.15 23.80 -20.85
N ARG A 530 -10.84 23.91 -21.12
CA ARG A 530 -9.82 24.17 -20.09
C ARG A 530 -9.99 25.54 -19.44
N ILE A 531 -10.23 26.61 -20.20
CA ILE A 531 -10.32 27.97 -19.66
C ILE A 531 -11.59 28.16 -18.81
N GLN A 532 -12.72 27.55 -19.18
CA GLN A 532 -13.93 27.57 -18.36
C GLN A 532 -13.85 26.63 -17.14
N ALA A 533 -13.21 25.46 -17.28
CA ALA A 533 -12.98 24.56 -16.16
C ALA A 533 -11.95 25.09 -15.16
N ILE A 534 -10.90 25.82 -15.60
CA ILE A 534 -9.88 26.39 -14.70
C ILE A 534 -10.49 27.36 -13.67
N GLY A 535 -11.60 28.05 -14.01
CA GLY A 535 -12.31 28.94 -13.10
C GLY A 535 -13.08 28.23 -11.96
N GLY A 536 -13.64 27.04 -12.23
CA GLY A 536 -14.35 26.23 -11.22
C GLY A 536 -13.48 25.15 -10.55
N VAL A 537 -12.45 24.68 -11.24
CA VAL A 537 -11.61 23.54 -10.86
C VAL A 537 -10.38 23.97 -10.06
N THR A 538 -10.01 25.26 -10.01
CA THR A 538 -8.91 25.73 -9.15
C THR A 538 -9.18 25.55 -7.64
N ALA A 539 -10.43 25.32 -7.23
CA ALA A 539 -10.79 25.01 -5.84
C ALA A 539 -10.74 23.50 -5.50
N ALA A 540 -10.81 22.62 -6.50
CA ALA A 540 -10.85 21.16 -6.31
C ALA A 540 -9.58 20.42 -6.81
N SER A 541 -8.77 21.06 -7.66
CA SER A 541 -7.58 20.45 -8.29
C SER A 541 -6.25 20.66 -7.55
N ARG A 542 -6.25 21.40 -6.44
CA ARG A 542 -5.17 21.26 -5.45
C ARG A 542 -5.56 20.11 -4.55
N GLY A 543 -5.06 18.92 -4.90
CA GLY A 543 -4.95 17.79 -3.99
C GLY A 543 -4.23 18.23 -2.73
N ILE A 544 -5.01 18.71 -1.77
CA ILE A 544 -4.61 18.78 -0.37
C ILE A 544 -4.46 17.31 0.02
N VAL A 545 -3.24 16.81 -0.10
CA VAL A 545 -2.67 15.91 0.91
C VAL A 545 -3.20 16.43 2.23
N ASP A 546 -3.85 15.58 3.03
CA ASP A 546 -4.28 15.93 4.37
C ASP A 546 -3.05 16.39 5.16
N GLU A 547 -2.73 17.68 5.06
CA GLU A 547 -1.83 18.42 5.93
C GLU A 547 -2.59 18.74 7.23
N SER A 548 -3.29 17.76 7.78
CA SER A 548 -3.65 17.71 9.21
C SER A 548 -2.44 17.29 10.06
N GLY A 549 -1.22 17.57 9.56
CA GLY A 549 -0.08 17.88 10.38
C GLY A 549 -0.41 19.10 11.24
N PHE A 550 -1.03 18.83 12.38
CA PHE A 550 -1.27 19.74 13.50
C PHE A 550 -2.10 21.00 13.14
N GLU A 551 -3.43 20.86 13.13
CA GLU A 551 -4.34 22.01 13.25
C GLU A 551 -4.87 22.09 14.69
N VAL A 552 -4.36 23.03 15.47
CA VAL A 552 -4.87 23.29 16.82
C VAL A 552 -6.20 24.02 16.71
N ARG A 553 -7.29 23.25 16.82
CA ARG A 553 -8.67 23.74 16.98
C ARG A 553 -8.96 24.24 18.41
N LEU A 554 -8.63 25.49 18.74
CA LEU A 554 -8.94 26.04 20.09
C LEU A 554 -10.43 26.27 20.36
N MET A 555 -11.26 26.20 19.33
CA MET A 555 -12.69 26.01 19.48
C MET A 555 -13.07 24.75 18.73
N GLY A 556 -12.88 23.61 19.40
CA GLY A 556 -13.34 22.31 18.90
C GLY A 556 -12.51 21.10 19.32
N GLY A 557 -13.02 19.88 19.06
CA GLY A 557 -12.28 18.64 19.35
C GLY A 557 -12.79 17.76 20.49
N LEU A 558 -13.99 17.99 21.04
CA LEU A 558 -14.60 17.02 21.97
C LEU A 558 -14.92 15.67 21.30
N SER A 559 -15.16 15.66 19.99
CA SER A 559 -15.30 14.42 19.20
C SER A 559 -14.02 13.56 19.22
N VAL A 560 -12.86 14.16 19.49
CA VAL A 560 -11.55 13.50 19.54
C VAL A 560 -11.30 12.78 20.87
N LEU A 561 -12.10 13.05 21.93
CA LEU A 561 -12.11 12.21 23.13
C LEU A 561 -12.52 10.75 22.83
N LYS A 562 -13.09 10.49 21.66
CA LYS A 562 -13.51 9.15 21.22
C LYS A 562 -12.37 8.30 20.63
N ASP A 563 -11.25 8.90 20.22
CA ASP A 563 -10.10 8.17 19.66
C ASP A 563 -8.78 8.65 20.29
N GLY A 564 -8.40 8.01 21.40
CA GLY A 564 -7.29 8.41 22.27
C GLY A 564 -5.88 8.10 21.75
N ARG A 565 -5.67 8.12 20.43
CA ARG A 565 -4.39 7.73 19.80
C ARG A 565 -3.35 8.84 19.78
N ASP A 566 -3.75 10.11 19.91
CA ASP A 566 -2.83 11.26 19.93
C ASP A 566 -2.96 12.09 21.24
N PRO A 567 -1.90 12.15 22.07
CA PRO A 567 -1.93 12.84 23.36
C PRO A 567 -2.08 14.36 23.26
N LEU A 568 -1.81 14.97 22.11
CA LEU A 568 -1.88 16.42 21.95
C LEU A 568 -3.31 16.89 21.65
N TYR A 569 -4.05 16.12 20.85
CA TYR A 569 -5.47 16.36 20.63
C TYR A 569 -6.32 16.09 21.88
N THR A 570 -5.95 15.11 22.71
CA THR A 570 -6.63 14.86 23.98
C THR A 570 -6.39 15.98 25.00
N MET A 571 -5.17 16.50 25.09
CA MET A 571 -4.87 17.70 25.90
C MET A 571 -5.68 18.90 25.43
N GLN A 572 -5.77 19.08 24.12
CA GLN A 572 -6.52 20.18 23.55
C GLN A 572 -8.03 20.11 23.80
N ALA A 573 -8.63 18.92 23.65
CA ALA A 573 -10.03 18.69 23.97
C ALA A 573 -10.32 18.98 25.46
N ALA A 574 -9.40 18.59 26.35
CA ALA A 574 -9.49 18.88 27.78
C ALA A 574 -9.42 20.38 28.09
N VAL A 575 -8.51 21.12 27.43
CA VAL A 575 -8.39 22.58 27.58
C VAL A 575 -9.64 23.30 27.09
N ASN A 576 -10.22 22.87 25.96
CA ASN A 576 -11.45 23.45 25.43
C ASN A 576 -12.63 23.18 26.37
N GLY A 577 -12.73 21.97 26.93
CA GLY A 577 -13.74 21.64 27.94
C GLY A 577 -13.59 22.47 29.23
N ALA A 578 -12.36 22.60 29.74
CA ALA A 578 -12.06 23.45 30.89
C ALA A 578 -12.39 24.92 30.64
N SER A 579 -12.17 25.40 29.41
CA SER A 579 -12.48 26.78 29.03
C SER A 579 -13.96 27.08 29.01
N VAL A 580 -14.80 26.13 28.57
CA VAL A 580 -16.27 26.26 28.63
C VAL A 580 -16.73 26.40 30.07
N ILE A 581 -16.19 25.59 30.97
CA ILE A 581 -16.49 25.65 32.41
C ILE A 581 -16.06 27.00 32.99
N ALA A 582 -14.84 27.45 32.67
CA ALA A 582 -14.31 28.72 33.15
C ALA A 582 -15.15 29.92 32.68
N LEU A 583 -15.59 29.94 31.41
CA LEU A 583 -16.45 31.00 30.89
C LEU A 583 -17.86 30.98 31.47
N ALA A 584 -18.46 29.79 31.64
CA ALA A 584 -19.78 29.67 32.24
C ALA A 584 -19.78 30.21 33.67
N TRP A 585 -18.73 29.90 34.43
CA TRP A 585 -18.57 30.38 35.80
C TRP A 585 -18.23 31.87 35.88
N ALA A 586 -17.33 32.36 35.01
CA ALA A 586 -17.04 33.79 34.91
C ALA A 586 -18.29 34.61 34.55
N PHE A 587 -19.19 34.07 33.73
CA PHE A 587 -20.48 34.68 33.46
C PHE A 587 -21.37 34.77 34.71
N VAL A 588 -21.40 33.72 35.56
CA VAL A 588 -22.13 33.74 36.84
C VAL A 588 -21.53 34.79 37.79
N ALA A 589 -20.21 34.86 37.89
CA ALA A 589 -19.53 35.88 38.70
C ALA A 589 -19.86 37.31 38.22
N LEU A 590 -19.85 37.55 36.91
CA LEU A 590 -20.26 38.84 36.34
C LEU A 590 -21.74 39.14 36.53
N LEU A 591 -22.61 38.13 36.51
CA LEU A 591 -24.04 38.29 36.79
C LEU A 591 -24.26 38.73 38.25
N GLU A 592 -23.50 38.17 39.19
CA GLU A 592 -23.53 38.59 40.58
C GLU A 592 -22.95 40.01 40.77
N ALA A 593 -21.84 40.33 40.12
CA ALA A 593 -21.27 41.68 40.14
C ALA A 593 -22.26 42.72 39.55
N TRP A 594 -23.04 42.34 38.53
CA TRP A 594 -24.10 43.19 37.99
C TRP A 594 -25.28 43.33 38.96
N ARG A 595 -25.65 42.24 39.65
CA ARG A 595 -26.71 42.23 40.69
C ARG A 595 -26.39 43.19 41.83
N ILE A 596 -25.13 43.26 42.23
CA ILE A 596 -24.65 44.12 43.33
C ILE A 596 -24.44 45.58 42.87
N GLY A 597 -24.42 45.83 41.55
CA GLY A 597 -24.28 47.16 40.96
C GLY A 597 -22.85 47.59 40.65
N ASP A 598 -21.89 46.67 40.74
CA ASP A 598 -20.45 46.93 40.54
C ASP A 598 -20.06 47.02 39.06
N ILE A 599 -20.89 46.49 38.16
CA ILE A 599 -20.65 46.53 36.70
C ILE A 599 -21.88 47.02 35.93
N GLY A 600 -21.64 47.71 34.81
CA GLY A 600 -22.69 48.09 33.87
C GLY A 600 -23.22 46.91 33.05
N TRP A 601 -24.43 47.05 32.50
CA TRP A 601 -25.09 46.02 31.68
C TRP A 601 -24.28 45.57 30.46
N PHE A 602 -23.38 46.43 29.96
CA PHE A 602 -22.54 46.15 28.80
C PHE A 602 -21.56 44.99 29.03
N GLY A 603 -20.90 44.93 30.20
CA GLY A 603 -19.93 43.87 30.52
C GLY A 603 -20.60 42.50 30.71
N LEU A 604 -21.82 42.49 31.26
CA LEU A 604 -22.63 41.29 31.36
C LEU A 604 -23.10 40.81 29.97
N ALA A 605 -23.54 41.73 29.12
CA ALA A 605 -23.99 41.40 27.76
C ALA A 605 -22.85 40.83 26.90
N SER A 606 -21.65 41.41 26.95
CA SER A 606 -20.49 40.89 26.23
C SER A 606 -20.10 39.49 26.70
N SER A 607 -20.09 39.24 28.02
CA SER A 607 -19.81 37.92 28.56
C SER A 607 -20.86 36.88 28.14
N GLY A 608 -22.14 37.24 28.15
CA GLY A 608 -23.22 36.35 27.72
C GLY A 608 -23.12 35.96 26.24
N ILE A 609 -22.83 36.93 25.37
CA ILE A 609 -22.64 36.69 23.93
C ILE A 609 -21.47 35.74 23.68
N ILE A 610 -20.35 35.92 24.39
CA ILE A 610 -19.15 35.09 24.20
C ILE A 610 -19.40 33.66 24.68
N THR A 611 -19.96 33.49 25.88
CA THR A 611 -20.29 32.17 26.42
C THR A 611 -21.29 31.41 25.52
N LEU A 612 -22.31 32.10 25.00
CA LEU A 612 -23.29 31.50 24.09
C LEU A 612 -22.67 31.13 22.74
N THR A 613 -21.79 31.98 22.21
CA THR A 613 -21.09 31.72 20.94
C THR A 613 -20.19 30.50 21.05
N VAL A 614 -19.37 30.42 22.11
CA VAL A 614 -18.49 29.27 22.36
C VAL A 614 -19.31 27.98 22.55
N GLY A 615 -20.40 28.05 23.33
CA GLY A 615 -21.30 26.91 23.53
C GLY A 615 -21.98 26.43 22.24
N LEU A 616 -22.37 27.36 21.36
CA LEU A 616 -22.96 27.05 20.05
C LEU A 616 -21.96 26.33 19.14
N PHE A 617 -20.71 26.82 19.04
CA PHE A 617 -19.68 26.17 18.22
C PHE A 617 -19.40 24.74 18.69
N VAL A 618 -19.24 24.54 20.00
CA VAL A 618 -19.00 23.22 20.58
C VAL A 618 -20.18 22.27 20.30
N SER A 619 -21.41 22.76 20.42
CA SER A 619 -22.62 21.96 20.17
C SER A 619 -22.79 21.61 18.69
N LEU A 620 -22.56 22.58 17.78
CA LEU A 620 -22.65 22.36 16.34
C LEU A 620 -21.63 21.33 15.87
N GLU A 621 -20.40 21.37 16.40
CA GLU A 621 -19.37 20.40 16.04
C GLU A 621 -19.68 18.97 16.53
N LEU A 622 -20.26 18.83 17.72
CA LEU A 622 -20.73 17.53 18.23
C LEU A 622 -21.81 16.91 17.33
N ILE A 623 -22.70 17.74 16.77
CA ILE A 623 -23.79 17.30 15.89
C ILE A 623 -23.27 17.04 14.46
N LEU A 624 -22.37 17.90 13.96
CA LEU A 624 -21.84 17.85 12.59
C LEU A 624 -20.64 16.91 12.42
N SER A 625 -20.31 16.08 13.42
CA SER A 625 -19.12 15.21 13.39
C SER A 625 -19.06 14.23 12.21
N HIS A 626 -20.16 14.03 11.48
CA HIS A 626 -20.29 13.11 10.35
C HIS A 626 -20.20 13.81 8.98
N ASP A 627 -20.21 15.16 8.92
CA ASP A 627 -20.15 15.92 7.68
C ASP A 627 -18.87 16.78 7.60
N LEU A 628 -17.89 16.27 6.86
CA LEU A 628 -16.57 16.90 6.69
C LEU A 628 -16.63 18.24 5.94
N ILE A 629 -17.65 18.47 5.10
CA ILE A 629 -17.78 19.70 4.31
C ILE A 629 -18.29 20.83 5.21
N LEU A 630 -19.32 20.55 6.01
CA LEU A 630 -19.87 21.51 6.97
C LEU A 630 -18.89 21.82 8.10
N LEU A 631 -18.16 20.83 8.62
CA LEU A 631 -17.10 21.04 9.61
C LEU A 631 -16.00 21.97 9.09
N ARG A 632 -15.61 21.86 7.81
CA ARG A 632 -14.57 22.70 7.21
C ARG A 632 -15.04 24.15 7.04
N LYS A 633 -16.33 24.38 6.73
CA LYS A 633 -16.94 25.72 6.70
C LYS A 633 -17.02 26.32 8.11
N LEU A 634 -17.46 25.54 9.09
CA LEU A 634 -17.54 25.93 10.51
C LEU A 634 -16.16 26.35 11.05
N ALA A 635 -15.12 25.57 10.76
CA ALA A 635 -13.75 25.84 11.20
C ALA A 635 -13.20 27.15 10.65
N LYS A 636 -13.53 27.53 9.40
CA LYS A 636 -13.11 28.84 8.86
C LYS A 636 -13.70 30.01 9.64
N PHE A 637 -14.96 29.88 10.04
CA PHE A 637 -15.73 30.90 10.77
C PHE A 637 -15.30 30.99 12.25
N ALA A 638 -15.05 29.85 12.90
CA ALA A 638 -14.61 29.78 14.31
C ALA A 638 -13.28 30.51 14.58
N ARG A 639 -12.38 30.60 13.59
CA ARG A 639 -11.06 31.25 13.73
C ARG A 639 -11.12 32.73 14.09
N LEU A 640 -12.10 33.45 13.57
CA LEU A 640 -12.26 34.89 13.87
C LEU A 640 -12.71 35.08 15.32
N PHE A 641 -13.58 34.19 15.81
CA PHE A 641 -14.06 34.17 17.20
C PHE A 641 -13.01 33.66 18.18
N GLN A 642 -12.09 32.81 17.75
CA GLN A 642 -10.98 32.29 18.56
C GLN A 642 -10.10 33.41 19.14
N LEU A 643 -9.71 34.40 18.33
CA LEU A 643 -8.90 35.54 18.81
C LEU A 643 -9.67 36.40 19.81
N PHE A 644 -10.97 36.58 19.58
CA PHE A 644 -11.85 37.32 20.49
C PHE A 644 -11.99 36.62 21.84
N PHE A 645 -12.11 35.29 21.83
CA PHE A 645 -12.15 34.47 23.03
C PHE A 645 -10.85 34.50 23.83
N VAL A 646 -9.69 34.40 23.17
CA VAL A 646 -8.38 34.52 23.84
C VAL A 646 -8.27 35.89 24.51
N ALA A 647 -8.58 36.96 23.78
CA ALA A 647 -8.56 38.33 24.31
C ALA A 647 -9.53 38.51 25.49
N TRP A 648 -10.71 37.90 25.42
CA TRP A 648 -11.71 37.96 26.48
C TRP A 648 -11.29 37.23 27.76
N ILE A 649 -10.74 36.01 27.64
CA ILE A 649 -10.21 35.25 28.78
C ILE A 649 -9.06 36.01 29.45
N TRP A 650 -8.18 36.65 28.69
CA TRP A 650 -7.15 37.54 29.22
C TRP A 650 -7.73 38.78 29.91
N THR A 651 -8.84 39.31 29.40
CA THR A 651 -9.55 40.44 30.02
C THR A 651 -10.15 40.05 31.37
N ILE A 652 -10.83 38.90 31.44
CA ILE A 652 -11.37 38.37 32.72
C ILE A 652 -10.24 38.09 33.69
N PHE A 653 -9.15 37.47 33.23
CA PHE A 653 -7.99 37.18 34.06
C PHE A 653 -7.35 38.46 34.62
N SER A 654 -7.11 39.46 33.76
CA SER A 654 -6.59 40.76 34.17
C SER A 654 -7.53 41.48 35.15
N TRP A 655 -8.85 41.33 34.99
CA TRP A 655 -9.85 41.95 35.86
C TRP A 655 -9.94 41.24 37.22
N SER A 656 -9.81 39.92 37.27
CA SER A 656 -9.75 39.16 38.52
C SER A 656 -8.42 39.40 39.26
N THR A 657 -7.31 39.50 38.54
CA THR A 657 -5.98 39.64 39.16
C THR A 657 -5.67 41.06 39.63
N TRP A 658 -6.05 42.08 38.85
CA TRP A 658 -5.69 43.48 39.13
C TRP A 658 -6.88 44.42 39.33
N GLY A 659 -8.11 43.93 39.13
CA GLY A 659 -9.32 44.70 39.35
C GLY A 659 -10.15 44.15 40.50
N SER A 660 -11.44 44.49 40.52
CA SER A 660 -12.38 44.18 41.61
C SER A 660 -13.26 42.94 41.34
N LEU A 661 -12.95 42.14 40.32
CA LEU A 661 -13.80 41.02 39.94
C LEU A 661 -13.50 39.80 40.81
N ASP A 662 -14.43 39.45 41.70
CA ASP A 662 -14.35 38.22 42.50
C ASP A 662 -14.94 37.03 41.72
N LEU A 663 -14.10 36.05 41.37
CA LEU A 663 -14.50 34.83 40.66
C LEU A 663 -14.99 33.70 41.58
N MET A 664 -15.16 33.98 42.88
CA MET A 664 -15.73 33.05 43.85
C MET A 664 -14.95 31.73 43.92
N GLY A 665 -13.62 31.81 43.89
CA GLY A 665 -12.71 30.66 44.04
C GLY A 665 -12.38 29.90 42.74
N LEU A 666 -12.80 30.41 41.58
CA LEU A 666 -12.46 29.81 40.28
C LEU A 666 -11.19 30.39 39.63
N ASP A 667 -10.53 31.35 40.29
CA ASP A 667 -9.31 32.00 39.83
C ASP A 667 -8.21 31.00 39.36
N PRO A 668 -7.94 29.88 40.08
CA PRO A 668 -6.93 28.90 39.65
C PRO A 668 -7.29 28.18 38.34
N LEU A 669 -8.58 27.88 38.12
CA LEU A 669 -9.00 27.23 36.88
C LEU A 669 -8.88 28.19 35.70
N LEU A 670 -9.26 29.46 35.91
CA LEU A 670 -9.10 30.50 34.90
C LEU A 670 -7.63 30.69 34.53
N GLU A 671 -6.72 30.74 35.52
CA GLU A 671 -5.27 30.82 35.31
C GLU A 671 -4.73 29.70 34.43
N VAL A 672 -5.08 28.45 34.74
CA VAL A 672 -4.66 27.28 33.96
C VAL A 672 -5.20 27.39 32.53
N VAL A 673 -6.48 27.74 32.37
CA VAL A 673 -7.12 27.91 31.07
C VAL A 673 -6.44 28.99 30.24
N VAL A 674 -6.16 30.17 30.82
CA VAL A 674 -5.48 31.29 30.14
C VAL A 674 -4.14 30.83 29.58
N VAL A 675 -3.33 30.16 30.39
CA VAL A 675 -2.00 29.69 30.01
C VAL A 675 -2.09 28.71 28.84
N TRP A 676 -2.90 27.67 28.97
CA TRP A 676 -3.02 26.63 27.94
C TRP A 676 -3.64 27.16 26.63
N VAL A 677 -4.69 27.97 26.72
CA VAL A 677 -5.33 28.59 25.55
C VAL A 677 -4.34 29.53 24.82
N THR A 678 -3.52 30.27 25.56
CA THR A 678 -2.50 31.16 24.97
C THR A 678 -1.40 30.37 24.27
N ILE A 679 -0.90 29.31 24.92
CA ILE A 679 0.10 28.40 24.35
C ILE A 679 -0.42 27.81 23.04
N PHE A 680 -1.59 27.18 23.08
CA PHE A 680 -2.15 26.53 21.90
C PHE A 680 -2.39 27.53 20.77
N THR A 681 -2.85 28.74 21.08
CA THR A 681 -3.01 29.82 20.09
C THR A 681 -1.68 30.24 19.49
N GLY A 682 -0.62 30.33 20.30
CA GLY A 682 0.74 30.61 19.85
C GLY A 682 1.29 29.52 18.93
N ILE A 683 1.08 28.24 19.26
CA ILE A 683 1.55 27.13 18.42
C ILE A 683 0.77 27.12 17.09
N ASP A 684 -0.54 27.33 17.09
CA ASP A 684 -1.35 27.48 15.87
C ASP A 684 -0.82 28.61 14.98
N PHE A 685 -0.51 29.77 15.58
CA PHE A 685 0.04 30.91 14.88
C PHE A 685 1.42 30.62 14.27
N VAL A 686 2.34 30.03 15.05
CA VAL A 686 3.69 29.68 14.60
C VAL A 686 3.65 28.65 13.47
N ASN A 687 2.79 27.64 13.55
CA ASN A 687 2.68 26.64 12.50
C ASN A 687 2.08 27.21 11.21
N ARG A 688 1.09 28.11 11.31
CA ARG A 688 0.56 28.82 10.14
C ARG A 688 1.58 29.75 9.51
N PHE A 689 2.39 30.40 10.33
CA PHE A 689 3.51 31.21 9.86
C PHE A 689 4.53 30.35 9.12
N ARG A 690 4.93 29.20 9.68
CA ARG A 690 5.89 28.25 9.07
C ARG A 690 5.41 27.65 7.75
N LEU A 691 4.10 27.44 7.59
CA LEU A 691 3.49 26.87 6.39
C LEU A 691 3.18 27.92 5.30
N GLY A 692 3.58 29.19 5.48
CA GLY A 692 3.36 30.24 4.48
C GLY A 692 1.88 30.57 4.21
N ARG A 693 0.97 30.15 5.10
CA ARG A 693 -0.48 30.35 4.94
C ARG A 693 -0.96 31.74 5.37
N ILE A 694 -0.07 32.57 5.94
CA ILE A 694 -0.35 33.97 6.28
C ILE A 694 0.06 34.85 5.10
N ARG A 695 -0.92 35.20 4.26
CA ARG A 695 -0.77 36.16 3.17
C ARG A 695 -1.00 37.57 3.71
N TRP A 696 -0.01 38.44 3.59
CA TRP A 696 -0.08 39.83 4.02
C TRP A 696 0.22 40.73 2.82
N ASN A 697 -0.80 41.42 2.32
CA ASN A 697 -0.72 42.37 1.19
C ASN A 697 0.06 41.82 -0.02
N ASP A 698 -0.59 40.92 -0.77
CA ASP A 698 -0.11 40.27 -2.00
C ASP A 698 1.27 39.57 -1.94
N GLY A 699 1.79 39.29 -0.74
CA GLY A 699 2.96 38.44 -0.53
C GLY A 699 2.86 37.55 0.72
N SER A 700 3.64 36.47 0.75
CA SER A 700 3.80 35.65 1.96
C SER A 700 4.61 36.44 3.00
N ALA A 701 4.15 36.49 4.26
CA ALA A 701 4.90 37.14 5.33
C ALA A 701 6.31 36.54 5.54
N LEU A 702 6.49 35.26 5.14
CA LEU A 702 7.78 34.57 5.14
C LEU A 702 8.77 35.15 4.12
N ASP A 703 8.30 35.59 2.95
CA ASP A 703 9.18 36.09 1.88
C ASP A 703 9.88 37.40 2.28
N LYS A 704 9.27 38.20 3.16
CA LYS A 704 9.88 39.44 3.68
C LYS A 704 10.83 39.22 4.86
N VAL A 705 10.70 38.10 5.58
CA VAL A 705 11.60 37.76 6.71
C VAL A 705 12.79 36.93 6.25
N MET A 706 12.64 36.10 5.21
CA MET A 706 13.72 35.30 4.63
C MET A 706 14.78 36.11 3.89
N GLY A 707 14.60 37.42 3.70
CA GLY A 707 15.65 38.32 3.24
C GLY A 707 16.89 38.41 4.16
N LEU A 708 16.84 37.83 5.38
CA LEU A 708 17.93 37.91 6.35
C LEU A 708 18.62 36.58 6.74
N THR A 709 18.18 35.42 6.23
CA THR A 709 18.84 34.14 6.52
C THR A 709 18.82 33.23 5.30
N ALA A 710 19.55 33.63 4.26
CA ALA A 710 19.93 32.71 3.20
C ALA A 710 21.02 31.77 3.74
N ILE A 711 20.68 30.49 3.85
CA ILE A 711 21.50 29.26 3.79
C ILE A 711 20.74 28.24 4.63
N LEU A 712 20.04 27.31 3.97
CA LEU A 712 19.72 25.95 4.41
C LEU A 712 18.96 25.26 3.26
N THR A 713 19.53 24.20 2.69
CA THR A 713 18.99 23.43 1.56
C THR A 713 17.88 22.45 1.99
N ASP A 714 16.97 22.13 1.06
CA ASP A 714 15.79 21.28 1.25
C ASP A 714 16.07 19.88 1.85
N SER A 715 17.30 19.38 1.72
CA SER A 715 17.71 18.12 2.38
C SER A 715 17.71 18.21 3.91
N GLN A 716 18.12 19.36 4.49
CA GLN A 716 18.11 19.56 5.94
C GLN A 716 16.69 19.82 6.47
N MET A 717 15.80 20.35 5.62
CA MET A 717 14.37 20.47 5.92
C MET A 717 13.68 19.10 5.98
N SER A 718 14.13 18.12 5.20
CA SER A 718 13.64 16.73 5.26
C SER A 718 14.16 15.97 6.49
N GLU A 719 15.44 16.15 6.85
CA GLU A 719 16.02 15.61 8.09
C GLU A 719 15.32 16.15 9.35
N MET A 720 14.90 17.42 9.34
CA MET A 720 14.10 18.00 10.42
C MET A 720 12.66 17.45 10.48
N ARG A 721 12.11 16.91 9.38
CA ARG A 721 10.78 16.27 9.37
C ARG A 721 10.80 14.86 9.94
N ALA A 722 11.93 14.16 9.85
CA ALA A 722 12.09 12.78 10.33
C ALA A 722 12.15 12.63 11.86
N ASN A 723 12.19 13.74 12.63
CA ASN A 723 12.30 13.70 14.09
C ASN A 723 11.15 14.43 14.80
N SER A 724 9.91 14.28 14.30
CA SER A 724 8.72 14.93 14.88
C SER A 724 8.50 14.58 16.36
N THR A 725 8.79 13.35 16.78
CA THR A 725 8.69 12.91 18.19
C THR A 725 9.75 13.55 19.08
N GLN A 726 10.97 13.77 18.57
CA GLN A 726 12.02 14.47 19.30
C GLN A 726 11.72 15.96 19.41
N ILE A 727 11.24 16.59 18.33
CA ILE A 727 10.84 18.01 18.33
C ILE A 727 9.67 18.24 19.27
N LEU A 728 8.61 17.41 19.21
CA LEU A 728 7.47 17.47 20.12
C LEU A 728 7.90 17.22 21.57
N GLY A 729 8.87 16.33 21.79
CA GLY A 729 9.51 16.16 23.09
C GLY A 729 10.19 17.45 23.56
N VAL A 730 11.05 18.08 22.74
CA VAL A 730 11.71 19.36 23.08
C VAL A 730 10.72 20.47 23.39
N PHE A 731 9.65 20.59 22.60
CA PHE A 731 8.59 21.56 22.87
C PHE A 731 7.88 21.31 24.19
N ARG A 732 7.52 20.05 24.50
CA ARG A 732 6.90 19.67 25.78
C ARG A 732 7.79 20.01 26.98
N TRP A 733 9.09 19.77 26.85
CA TRP A 733 10.06 20.11 27.89
C TRP A 733 10.18 21.62 28.12
N ILE A 734 10.29 22.40 27.04
CA ILE A 734 10.26 23.87 27.13
C ILE A 734 8.98 24.35 27.80
N LEU A 735 7.84 23.70 27.50
CA LEU A 735 6.56 24.02 28.09
C LEU A 735 6.52 23.83 29.61
N HIS A 736 7.05 22.70 30.09
CA HIS A 736 7.21 22.44 31.52
C HIS A 736 8.08 23.51 32.19
N GLY A 737 9.17 23.95 31.54
CA GLY A 737 10.03 25.01 32.06
C GLY A 737 9.32 26.37 32.17
N LEU A 738 8.57 26.76 31.13
CA LEU A 738 7.79 28.00 31.14
C LEU A 738 6.68 27.98 32.20
N THR A 739 6.00 26.84 32.40
CA THR A 739 4.98 26.69 33.45
C THR A 739 5.59 26.80 34.85
N VAL A 740 6.80 26.26 35.07
CA VAL A 740 7.53 26.42 36.33
C VAL A 740 7.88 27.88 36.60
N VAL A 741 8.46 28.58 35.61
CA VAL A 741 8.82 30.00 35.75
C VAL A 741 7.60 30.85 36.04
N TRP A 742 6.50 30.60 35.32
CA TRP A 742 5.25 31.31 35.50
C TRP A 742 4.64 31.11 36.89
N LEU A 743 4.48 29.86 37.34
CA LEU A 743 3.95 29.56 38.67
C LEU A 743 4.86 30.09 39.78
N SER A 744 6.19 30.09 39.56
CA SER A 744 7.16 30.65 40.50
C SER A 744 7.09 32.19 40.57
N MET A 745 6.83 32.87 39.44
CA MET A 745 6.60 34.31 39.43
C MET A 745 5.33 34.67 40.20
N LEU A 746 4.24 33.91 40.03
CA LEU A 746 3.01 34.16 40.77
C LEU A 746 3.22 34.01 42.29
N ILE A 747 3.98 33.00 42.73
CA ILE A 747 4.36 32.85 44.14
C ILE A 747 5.26 34.01 44.61
N ALA A 748 6.17 34.49 43.76
CA ALA A 748 7.13 35.55 44.11
C ALA A 748 6.50 36.95 44.17
N PHE A 749 5.49 37.22 43.32
CA PHE A 749 4.80 38.52 43.27
C PHE A 749 3.57 38.59 44.17
N ALA A 750 3.08 37.46 44.69
CA ALA A 750 1.97 37.39 45.63
C ALA A 750 2.44 37.27 47.10
N VAL A 751 3.10 38.28 47.69
CA VAL A 751 3.48 38.22 49.13
C VAL A 751 3.43 39.61 49.79
N PRO A 752 2.72 39.80 50.93
CA PRO A 752 3.16 39.33 52.26
C PRO A 752 2.25 38.29 52.92
N PHE A 753 2.84 37.22 53.43
CA PHE A 753 2.21 36.04 54.04
C PHE A 753 1.42 36.29 55.35
N ASP A 754 1.25 37.54 55.80
CA ASP A 754 0.77 37.81 57.17
C ASP A 754 -0.66 38.35 57.28
N THR A 755 -1.41 38.53 56.18
CA THR A 755 -2.81 39.02 56.27
C THR A 755 -3.84 38.33 55.36
N ALA A 756 -3.52 37.22 54.69
CA ALA A 756 -4.45 36.53 53.81
C ALA A 756 -5.36 35.53 54.57
N PRO A 757 -6.69 35.47 54.29
CA PRO A 757 -7.57 34.46 54.88
C PRO A 757 -7.17 33.03 54.48
N SER A 758 -7.43 32.05 55.35
CA SER A 758 -6.84 30.69 55.32
C SER A 758 -6.95 29.94 53.98
N TRP A 759 -8.01 30.18 53.22
CA TRP A 759 -8.24 29.54 51.91
C TRP A 759 -7.31 30.06 50.79
N LEU A 760 -6.84 31.32 50.88
CA LEU A 760 -5.83 31.86 49.95
C LEU A 760 -4.44 31.26 50.19
N ASN A 761 -4.12 30.92 51.45
CA ASN A 761 -2.92 30.16 51.78
C ASN A 761 -3.00 28.70 51.30
N GLU A 762 -4.18 28.09 51.31
CA GLU A 762 -4.40 26.77 50.70
C GLU A 762 -4.21 26.82 49.17
N MET A 763 -4.64 27.89 48.51
CA MET A 763 -4.44 28.07 47.07
C MET A 763 -2.96 28.30 46.72
N ALA A 764 -2.23 29.12 47.48
CA ALA A 764 -0.79 29.28 47.32
C ALA A 764 -0.03 27.94 47.48
N ASN A 765 -0.51 27.06 48.38
CA ASN A 765 0.02 25.71 48.52
C ASN A 765 -0.26 24.82 47.29
N VAL A 766 -1.42 24.97 46.64
CA VAL A 766 -1.74 24.27 45.39
C VAL A 766 -0.83 24.76 44.25
N HIS A 767 -0.62 26.06 44.13
CA HIS A 767 0.29 26.65 43.14
C HIS A 767 1.73 26.19 43.37
N LEU A 768 2.18 26.12 44.62
CA LEU A 768 3.48 25.60 45.01
C LEU A 768 3.61 24.09 44.74
N TRP A 769 2.55 23.32 44.95
CA TRP A 769 2.51 21.88 44.67
C TRP A 769 2.59 21.60 43.16
N LEU A 770 1.83 22.34 42.36
CA LEU A 770 1.89 22.28 40.91
C LEU A 770 3.25 22.75 40.37
N ALA A 771 3.78 23.86 40.87
CA ALA A 771 5.11 24.35 40.50
C ALA A 771 6.19 23.31 40.79
N SER A 772 6.11 22.65 41.95
CA SER A 772 7.03 21.58 42.36
C SER A 772 6.92 20.34 41.48
N LEU A 773 5.70 19.93 41.12
CA LEU A 773 5.45 18.80 40.22
C LEU A 773 6.01 19.07 38.82
N TYR A 774 5.70 20.23 38.25
CA TYR A 774 6.20 20.62 36.92
C TYR A 774 7.72 20.85 36.92
N ALA A 775 8.29 21.33 38.02
CA ALA A 775 9.73 21.45 38.18
C ALA A 775 10.40 20.06 38.19
N LEU A 776 9.81 19.09 38.91
CA LEU A 776 10.30 17.72 38.92
C LEU A 776 10.27 17.09 37.52
N ILE A 777 9.18 17.29 36.77
CA ILE A 777 9.04 16.80 35.38
C ILE A 777 10.07 17.48 34.48
N PHE A 778 10.21 18.81 34.55
CA PHE A 778 11.17 19.57 33.77
C PHE A 778 12.61 19.13 34.04
N PHE A 779 13.02 19.03 35.30
CA PHE A 779 14.38 18.64 35.66
C PHE A 779 14.67 17.16 35.37
N SER A 780 13.70 16.25 35.57
CA SER A 780 13.86 14.83 35.26
C SER A 780 14.00 14.55 33.77
N GLU A 781 13.16 15.18 32.93
CA GLU A 781 13.30 15.10 31.47
C GLU A 781 14.60 15.76 30.99
N GLY A 782 14.98 16.90 31.59
CA GLY A 782 16.25 17.57 31.30
C GLY A 782 17.45 16.67 31.60
N TRP A 783 17.42 15.97 32.74
CA TRP A 783 18.43 14.98 33.13
C TRP A 783 18.50 13.79 32.17
N LEU A 784 17.37 13.23 31.76
CA LEU A 784 17.33 12.11 30.81
C LEU A 784 17.89 12.50 29.42
N ARG A 785 17.63 13.73 28.97
CA ARG A 785 18.18 14.26 27.71
C ARG A 785 19.68 14.49 27.79
N ALA A 786 20.18 15.01 28.92
CA ALA A 786 21.61 15.15 29.16
C ALA A 786 22.32 13.79 29.17
N ARG A 787 21.68 12.74 29.71
CA ARG A 787 22.21 11.37 29.74
C ARG A 787 22.23 10.69 28.37
N LYS A 788 21.20 10.87 27.53
CA LYS A 788 21.19 10.34 26.15
C LYS A 788 22.30 10.93 25.27
N ARG A 789 22.68 12.20 25.47
CA ARG A 789 23.86 12.80 24.82
C ARG A 789 25.21 12.25 25.29
N TYR A 790 25.25 11.45 26.36
CA TYR A 790 26.46 10.81 26.88
C TYR A 790 26.61 9.34 26.46
N VAL A 791 25.58 8.74 25.86
CA VAL A 791 25.59 7.32 25.40
C VAL A 791 25.87 7.21 23.90
N GLU A 792 25.90 8.32 23.17
CA GLU A 792 26.41 8.40 21.80
C GLU A 792 27.75 9.17 21.79
N LYS A 793 28.81 8.48 22.20
CA LYS A 793 30.19 8.76 21.79
C LYS A 793 30.98 7.46 21.70
#